data_AF-A0A5N6KXK0-F1
#
_entry.id   AF-A0A5N6KXK0-F1
#
_cell.length_a   1.000
_cell.length_b   1.000
_cell.length_c   1.000
_cell.angle_alpha   90.00
_cell.angle_beta   90.00
_cell.angle_gamma   90.00
#
_symmetry.space_group_name_H-M   'P 1'
#
loop_
_entity.id
_entity.type
_entity.pdbx_description
1 polymer ?
#
loop_
_entity_poly.entity_id
_entity_poly.type
_entity_poly.pdbx_seq_one_letter_code
_entity_poly.pdbx_strand_id
1 'polypeptide(L)'
;MSQSTGTHSQQQSAVRSGKIVAEKRNSSRSPSSTPTRSQPEETREGPKEKEWLAELEASRRDSEDTLPVYQKANEGPSAPGYSEGDSERKRSSAGQLFDKLRGKPKSPEEVAKREQEKKERKAEYERLGLDDKNKKQAFSPHADPALHRPFKLVASNGHLQAVEGVLHDKIRVELVAFFENGVGVLLHRLGEEEKLCARGGLGAAEQEARRLQRLDAGGVARGGDGREVLRDCVHTVESACEDQVVVAGELAETVVKGAVVDEAAGFVDDEEGVDNPRQLLVWLVWFIALAVAYRDENVRKVRALIIGPPETPYEFGFFEFKVVFGADYPSVAPTVTCTTTNAGRTRFNPNVYADGKVCLSILGTWRGESGEQWSTAQGLESILISIQSLLSSNPYENEPGFENIGQGSLDAEAVAYAAKIRHESLRISVLNRLEKALGIDSRAGRRSGTAAEATQPSPPAPSPDDAEDGTMDLSEPFDDLCKRRFLWYYESYLHSIQSECVKHAEMVKDEKPFKMTPFEHPGNTMLGKFNYSQLEKRFKAVRQAIDHETESWIVQTRDAAQREKPLTLFFQQKFAHIVEDFKHRHAPVDFELVDDNPCVWRIVLFGRPMTNLDGGVFKIRMTFSLNFPELEQPRVVVETPIFHQRVAKDGVLCYFPKKTDDLASHIEAIIDAIEEESPAYDPRTLVNLEAARLLWGSTDEKKLYNRKLRRSAQESVEYVSASRMSFDRPRAKRRGKELHLRLLMHPSFYQESTAAMSNQQALGSVLVTGGCGFLGSHIVRLLIGRYPAPATKVHVLDLHTNRNTFPEASYHAGDLTDPSSVRKILAQVKPNVVIHTASPVFSSVTGKSKELMYKVNVEGTRVLLEASKEAAVKAFVYTSSASVISDTVNNLINADERWSLVRGKLQVEYYSDTKAEAEQLVLSHNAPASTHRFLTTAIRPSAMFGESDVQVIPNMLQVLRDGRTGWQLGTNDNLFDFTYVGNVAHAHLLAARRLLEAYSEATNTQNESTKVDGEAFIITNTTPIYFWDFARALWWRYHSLDTSATKPPATLAQTKGMGDGFAIMLASIASFVFWLLRLGEPKLTPARVRYSCMTRYFRTAKAEERLGYEPLWELDEGIERTAKWFYARDQESAAKKDK
;
A
#
# COMPACT_ATOMS: atom_id res chain seq x y z
N MET A 1 -14.81 61.95 40.83
CA MET A 1 -13.40 61.58 40.60
C MET A 1 -13.25 61.41 39.09
N SER A 2 -12.59 62.30 38.34
CA SER A 2 -11.14 62.61 38.30
C SER A 2 -10.32 61.40 37.87
N GLN A 3 -9.64 61.34 36.72
CA GLN A 3 -9.35 62.28 35.61
C GLN A 3 -9.25 61.45 34.30
N SER A 4 -9.31 61.95 33.05
CA SER A 4 -9.63 63.28 32.50
C SER A 4 -10.09 63.17 31.03
N THR A 5 -10.89 64.14 30.59
CA THR A 5 -11.17 64.64 29.22
C THR A 5 -10.29 64.14 28.05
N GLY A 6 -10.80 63.96 26.83
CA GLY A 6 -12.12 64.30 26.28
C GLY A 6 -12.21 63.97 24.76
N THR A 7 -13.38 63.66 24.17
CA THR A 7 -14.43 64.58 23.65
C THR A 7 -13.94 65.57 22.58
N HIS A 8 -14.60 65.76 21.43
CA HIS A 8 -15.87 65.23 20.90
C HIS A 8 -15.86 65.36 19.35
N SER A 9 -16.37 64.39 18.57
CA SER A 9 -17.66 64.39 17.82
C SER A 9 -18.02 65.67 17.04
N GLN A 10 -18.64 65.64 15.85
CA GLN A 10 -20.10 65.44 15.60
C GLN A 10 -20.36 65.61 14.06
N GLN A 11 -21.49 65.28 13.41
CA GLN A 11 -22.73 64.53 13.73
C GLN A 11 -23.10 63.72 12.44
N GLN A 12 -24.30 63.56 11.82
CA GLN A 12 -25.74 63.88 12.01
C GLN A 12 -26.51 62.81 11.18
N SER A 13 -27.34 61.94 11.77
CA SER A 13 -28.82 62.07 11.95
C SER A 13 -29.68 61.48 10.80
N ALA A 14 -30.91 60.96 10.99
CA ALA A 14 -31.69 60.48 12.15
C ALA A 14 -33.09 59.95 11.67
N VAL A 15 -34.08 59.81 12.58
CA VAL A 15 -35.56 59.72 12.33
C VAL A 15 -36.04 58.33 11.82
N ARG A 16 -37.04 57.59 12.34
CA ARG A 16 -38.09 57.60 13.45
C ARG A 16 -38.63 56.13 13.55
N SER A 17 -39.57 55.62 14.37
CA SER A 17 -40.23 55.82 15.70
C SER A 17 -41.30 54.69 15.83
N GLY A 18 -41.85 54.20 16.96
CA GLY A 18 -41.87 54.53 18.40
C GLY A 18 -43.03 53.75 19.10
N LYS A 19 -43.47 54.13 20.32
CA LYS A 19 -44.56 53.53 21.16
C LYS A 19 -44.27 52.15 21.83
N ILE A 20 -44.76 51.79 23.04
CA ILE A 20 -45.20 52.52 24.27
C ILE A 20 -45.35 51.54 25.49
N VAL A 21 -45.09 51.96 26.75
CA VAL A 21 -45.61 51.48 28.09
C VAL A 21 -45.61 49.94 28.41
N ALA A 22 -44.72 49.38 29.28
CA ALA A 22 -44.72 49.28 30.78
C ALA A 22 -45.10 47.84 31.29
N GLU A 23 -44.93 47.36 32.56
CA GLU A 23 -44.54 47.97 33.86
C GLU A 23 -43.96 46.94 34.91
N LYS A 24 -43.21 47.43 35.94
CA LYS A 24 -42.97 46.93 37.33
C LYS A 24 -42.40 45.51 37.71
N ARG A 25 -41.25 45.57 38.43
CA ARG A 25 -40.89 44.97 39.77
C ARG A 25 -40.90 43.42 40.01
N ASN A 26 -40.31 42.86 41.09
CA ASN A 26 -39.05 43.07 41.85
C ASN A 26 -38.92 41.97 42.97
N SER A 27 -37.70 41.65 43.47
CA SER A 27 -37.40 40.88 44.71
C SER A 27 -37.76 39.36 44.71
N SER A 28 -37.27 38.46 45.60
CA SER A 28 -35.99 38.36 46.35
C SER A 28 -35.90 37.00 47.11
N ARG A 29 -34.72 36.73 47.71
CA ARG A 29 -34.44 35.82 48.86
C ARG A 29 -34.35 34.28 48.67
N SER A 30 -33.21 33.77 49.14
CA SER A 30 -32.91 32.43 49.73
C SER A 30 -33.39 32.39 51.22
N PRO A 31 -33.19 31.33 52.07
CA PRO A 31 -32.23 30.20 52.00
C PRO A 31 -32.66 28.81 52.58
N SER A 32 -31.71 27.86 52.55
CA SER A 32 -31.42 26.73 53.48
C SER A 32 -32.48 26.13 54.44
N SER A 33 -32.60 24.78 54.46
CA SER A 33 -32.19 23.92 55.62
C SER A 33 -32.46 22.40 55.44
N THR A 34 -31.56 21.56 55.95
CA THR A 34 -31.71 20.12 56.32
C THR A 34 -32.21 19.98 57.79
N PRO A 35 -32.39 18.78 58.44
CA PRO A 35 -32.28 17.35 58.05
C PRO A 35 -33.47 16.45 58.56
N THR A 36 -33.23 15.12 58.72
CA THR A 36 -33.90 14.14 59.64
C THR A 36 -35.36 13.68 59.35
N ARG A 37 -35.84 12.48 59.76
CA ARG A 37 -35.25 11.15 60.15
C ARG A 37 -36.41 10.11 60.31
N SER A 38 -36.20 8.85 59.87
CA SER A 38 -36.89 7.57 60.22
C SER A 38 -38.43 7.46 60.36
N GLN A 39 -39.02 6.51 59.61
CA GLN A 39 -39.89 5.35 60.01
C GLN A 39 -40.92 5.46 61.18
N PRO A 40 -42.08 4.74 61.14
CA PRO A 40 -42.14 3.30 60.85
C PRO A 40 -43.37 2.78 60.03
N GLU A 41 -43.48 1.45 60.08
CA GLU A 41 -44.54 0.44 59.77
C GLU A 41 -46.02 0.87 59.99
N GLU A 42 -47.07 0.16 59.54
CA GLU A 42 -47.22 -1.19 58.95
C GLU A 42 -48.54 -1.31 58.13
N THR A 43 -48.67 -2.27 57.20
CA THR A 43 -49.93 -3.01 56.90
C THR A 43 -49.70 -4.19 55.93
N ARG A 44 -50.58 -5.19 55.93
CA ARG A 44 -50.37 -6.54 55.34
C ARG A 44 -51.26 -6.85 54.13
N GLU A 45 -50.81 -7.80 53.29
CA GLU A 45 -51.56 -8.75 52.42
C GLU A 45 -52.68 -8.18 51.50
N GLY A 46 -52.75 -8.36 50.18
CA GLY A 46 -52.10 -9.17 49.12
C GLY A 46 -53.09 -9.24 47.92
N PRO A 47 -53.00 -10.15 46.91
CA PRO A 47 -51.89 -10.93 46.35
C PRO A 47 -51.76 -10.77 44.80
N LYS A 48 -50.91 -11.60 44.14
CA LYS A 48 -50.65 -11.71 42.66
C LYS A 48 -49.80 -10.57 42.10
N GLU A 49 -48.72 -10.77 41.35
CA GLU A 49 -48.17 -11.98 40.69
C GLU A 49 -49.07 -12.57 39.57
N LYS A 50 -49.40 -11.74 38.57
CA LYS A 50 -49.76 -12.15 37.20
C LYS A 50 -49.87 -10.93 36.26
N GLU A 51 -48.76 -10.52 35.64
CA GLU A 51 -48.76 -9.77 34.36
C GLU A 51 -47.33 -9.58 33.78
N TRP A 52 -46.33 -9.32 34.63
CA TRP A 52 -44.92 -9.13 34.22
C TRP A 52 -44.14 -10.40 33.84
N LEU A 53 -44.84 -11.40 33.30
CA LEU A 53 -44.28 -12.58 32.63
C LEU A 53 -44.86 -12.81 31.22
N ALA A 54 -45.70 -11.89 30.70
CA ALA A 54 -46.37 -12.07 29.41
C ALA A 54 -45.54 -11.63 28.19
N GLU A 55 -44.68 -10.62 28.30
CA GLU A 55 -43.96 -10.05 27.14
C GLU A 55 -42.56 -10.64 26.91
N LEU A 56 -42.02 -11.45 27.83
CA LEU A 56 -40.69 -12.07 27.70
C LEU A 56 -40.70 -13.52 27.18
N GLU A 57 -41.86 -14.18 27.10
CA GLU A 57 -41.97 -15.52 26.48
C GLU A 57 -42.32 -15.44 24.97
N ALA A 58 -42.77 -14.29 24.47
CA ALA A 58 -43.25 -14.10 23.10
C ALA A 58 -42.14 -14.02 22.01
N SER A 59 -40.86 -14.15 22.40
CA SER A 59 -39.71 -14.10 21.48
C SER A 59 -38.72 -15.24 21.73
N ARG A 60 -39.18 -16.37 22.30
CA ARG A 60 -38.35 -17.54 22.61
C ARG A 60 -38.91 -18.88 22.13
N ARG A 61 -39.76 -18.83 21.11
CA ARG A 61 -40.14 -19.95 20.23
C ARG A 61 -40.09 -19.43 18.78
N ASP A 62 -39.70 -20.30 17.86
CA ASP A 62 -39.50 -20.09 16.40
C ASP A 62 -38.04 -19.89 15.93
N SER A 63 -37.13 -20.80 16.33
CA SER A 63 -35.82 -20.96 15.66
C SER A 63 -35.16 -22.34 15.86
N GLU A 64 -35.84 -23.44 15.53
CA GLU A 64 -35.17 -24.73 15.26
C GLU A 64 -36.02 -25.58 14.29
N ASP A 65 -35.36 -26.28 13.38
CA ASP A 65 -35.87 -27.16 12.31
C ASP A 65 -37.09 -26.71 11.47
N THR A 66 -36.79 -26.22 10.26
CA THR A 66 -37.08 -27.03 9.05
C THR A 66 -36.31 -26.56 7.81
N LEU A 67 -35.38 -27.41 7.34
CA LEU A 67 -34.96 -27.44 5.94
C LEU A 67 -35.95 -28.28 5.12
N PRO A 68 -36.45 -27.78 3.98
CA PRO A 68 -36.92 -28.65 2.92
C PRO A 68 -36.14 -28.44 1.61
N VAL A 69 -35.45 -29.51 1.24
CA VAL A 69 -35.11 -29.94 -0.11
C VAL A 69 -36.00 -29.37 -1.22
N TYR A 70 -35.38 -28.86 -2.29
CA TYR A 70 -35.97 -28.89 -3.63
C TYR A 70 -34.95 -29.46 -4.61
N GLN A 71 -35.21 -30.65 -5.16
CA GLN A 71 -34.51 -31.17 -6.34
C GLN A 71 -35.41 -31.07 -7.58
N LYS A 72 -34.86 -30.41 -8.61
CA LYS A 72 -35.16 -30.50 -10.05
C LYS A 72 -36.57 -30.94 -10.48
N ALA A 73 -37.29 -30.02 -11.11
CA ALA A 73 -38.13 -30.35 -12.26
C ALA A 73 -37.39 -29.93 -13.55
N ASN A 74 -37.23 -30.87 -14.49
CA ASN A 74 -36.77 -30.62 -15.85
C ASN A 74 -37.78 -31.32 -16.75
N GLU A 75 -38.65 -30.58 -17.44
CA GLU A 75 -39.67 -31.19 -18.30
C GLU A 75 -39.11 -31.46 -19.70
N GLY A 76 -39.07 -32.75 -20.06
CA GLY A 76 -38.83 -33.26 -21.41
C GLY A 76 -39.70 -34.51 -21.60
N PRO A 77 -40.40 -34.67 -22.74
CA PRO A 77 -41.50 -35.64 -22.84
C PRO A 77 -41.09 -37.07 -23.21
N SER A 78 -42.04 -38.00 -22.99
CA SER A 78 -42.17 -39.37 -23.56
C SER A 78 -41.22 -40.50 -23.07
N ALA A 79 -41.71 -41.28 -22.08
CA ALA A 79 -42.17 -42.69 -22.19
C ALA A 79 -41.39 -43.77 -23.01
N PRO A 80 -41.58 -45.10 -22.74
CA PRO A 80 -41.91 -45.80 -21.48
C PRO A 80 -41.19 -47.19 -21.29
N GLY A 81 -41.33 -47.83 -20.11
CA GLY A 81 -41.32 -49.31 -19.99
C GLY A 81 -40.75 -49.96 -18.70
N TYR A 82 -41.55 -50.86 -18.09
CA TYR A 82 -41.26 -52.13 -17.35
C TYR A 82 -39.94 -52.33 -16.55
N SER A 83 -39.88 -53.05 -15.41
CA SER A 83 -40.89 -53.71 -14.54
C SER A 83 -40.31 -54.03 -13.15
N GLU A 84 -41.12 -54.62 -12.25
CA GLU A 84 -40.78 -55.02 -10.87
C GLU A 84 -39.75 -56.17 -10.77
N GLY A 85 -39.12 -56.36 -9.60
CA GLY A 85 -38.17 -57.47 -9.37
C GLY A 85 -37.44 -57.53 -8.02
N ASP A 86 -38.19 -57.77 -6.94
CA ASP A 86 -37.80 -58.35 -5.63
C ASP A 86 -36.57 -57.88 -4.81
N SER A 87 -36.62 -58.20 -3.51
CA SER A 87 -35.64 -57.80 -2.50
C SER A 87 -34.71 -58.94 -2.05
N GLU A 88 -33.40 -58.70 -1.96
CA GLU A 88 -32.58 -59.08 -0.80
C GLU A 88 -31.15 -58.48 -0.83
N ARG A 89 -30.53 -58.34 0.36
CA ARG A 89 -29.07 -58.15 0.61
C ARG A 89 -28.36 -56.95 -0.05
N LYS A 90 -28.07 -55.93 0.78
CA LYS A 90 -26.72 -55.77 1.39
C LYS A 90 -26.70 -54.70 2.49
N ARG A 91 -25.83 -54.90 3.49
CA ARG A 91 -25.47 -53.88 4.49
C ARG A 91 -24.42 -52.91 3.94
N SER A 92 -24.26 -51.78 4.61
CA SER A 92 -23.46 -50.62 4.20
C SER A 92 -21.99 -50.89 3.88
N SER A 93 -21.54 -50.41 2.71
CA SER A 93 -20.12 -50.26 2.35
C SER A 93 -19.53 -48.93 2.86
N ALA A 94 -19.83 -48.55 4.10
CA ALA A 94 -19.31 -47.34 4.76
C ALA A 94 -18.38 -47.66 5.96
N GLY A 95 -18.07 -48.94 6.18
CA GLY A 95 -17.25 -49.42 7.31
C GLY A 95 -15.99 -50.19 6.91
N GLN A 96 -15.47 -50.01 5.69
CA GLN A 96 -14.31 -50.78 5.17
C GLN A 96 -13.08 -49.94 4.77
N LEU A 97 -13.07 -48.63 5.04
CA LEU A 97 -11.91 -47.78 4.73
C LEU A 97 -10.97 -47.47 5.92
N PHE A 98 -11.46 -47.55 7.17
CA PHE A 98 -10.69 -47.16 8.36
C PHE A 98 -9.85 -48.27 9.01
N ASP A 99 -10.05 -49.54 8.67
CA ASP A 99 -9.23 -50.66 9.18
C ASP A 99 -7.96 -50.94 8.36
N LYS A 100 -7.68 -50.15 7.31
CA LYS A 100 -6.51 -50.35 6.42
C LYS A 100 -5.21 -49.65 6.84
N LEU A 101 -5.21 -48.88 7.94
CA LEU A 101 -4.04 -48.17 8.47
C LEU A 101 -3.54 -48.69 9.83
N ARG A 102 -3.88 -49.94 10.20
CA ARG A 102 -3.12 -50.69 11.21
C ARG A 102 -2.11 -51.61 10.51
N GLY A 103 -0.88 -51.62 10.99
CA GLY A 103 0.23 -52.30 10.31
C GLY A 103 0.00 -53.81 10.13
N LYS A 104 0.28 -54.32 8.93
CA LYS A 104 0.28 -55.76 8.67
C LYS A 104 1.34 -56.47 9.52
N PRO A 105 1.10 -57.70 10.00
CA PRO A 105 2.17 -58.54 10.53
C PRO A 105 3.19 -58.83 9.42
N LYS A 106 4.48 -58.84 9.79
CA LYS A 106 5.60 -59.14 8.88
C LYS A 106 5.56 -60.60 8.44
N SER A 107 6.10 -60.90 7.26
CA SER A 107 6.08 -62.27 6.75
C SER A 107 6.98 -63.19 7.60
N PRO A 108 6.70 -64.51 7.66
CA PRO A 108 7.58 -65.46 8.33
C PRO A 108 9.01 -65.44 7.79
N GLU A 109 9.20 -65.15 6.50
CA GLU A 109 10.52 -65.01 5.87
C GLU A 109 11.25 -63.74 6.32
N GLU A 110 10.55 -62.60 6.47
CA GLU A 110 11.15 -61.36 6.99
C GLU A 110 11.60 -61.52 8.45
N VAL A 111 10.86 -62.29 9.24
CA VAL A 111 11.22 -62.63 10.63
C VAL A 111 12.40 -63.60 10.65
N ALA A 112 12.37 -64.67 9.85
CA ALA A 112 13.47 -65.63 9.75
C ALA A 112 14.78 -64.99 9.27
N LYS A 113 14.71 -64.09 8.28
CA LYS A 113 15.88 -63.36 7.77
C LYS A 113 16.48 -62.43 8.83
N ARG A 114 15.65 -61.71 9.61
CA ARG A 114 16.13 -60.90 10.75
C ARG A 114 16.68 -61.73 11.90
N GLU A 115 16.16 -62.93 12.16
CA GLU A 115 16.74 -63.88 13.12
C GLU A 115 18.11 -64.39 12.66
N GLN A 116 18.25 -64.70 11.37
CA GLN A 116 19.52 -65.16 10.81
C GLN A 116 20.59 -64.04 10.81
N GLU A 117 20.27 -62.84 10.32
CA GLU A 117 21.19 -61.70 10.40
C GLU A 117 21.53 -61.29 11.86
N LYS A 118 20.71 -61.67 12.85
CA LYS A 118 21.05 -61.51 14.28
C LYS A 118 22.04 -62.56 14.74
N LYS A 119 21.86 -63.82 14.35
CA LYS A 119 22.78 -64.93 14.67
C LYS A 119 24.15 -64.73 14.02
N GLU A 120 24.18 -64.28 12.78
CA GLU A 120 25.42 -63.99 12.03
C GLU A 120 26.19 -62.85 12.69
N ARG A 121 25.55 -61.70 12.95
CA ARG A 121 26.17 -60.60 13.71
C ARG A 121 26.61 -61.00 15.13
N LYS A 122 25.85 -61.86 15.83
CA LYS A 122 26.27 -62.36 17.15
C LYS A 122 27.53 -63.24 17.07
N ALA A 123 27.58 -64.15 16.10
CA ALA A 123 28.75 -65.00 15.86
C ALA A 123 30.00 -64.18 15.44
N GLU A 124 29.79 -63.06 14.75
CA GLU A 124 30.85 -62.11 14.40
C GLU A 124 31.40 -61.39 15.64
N TYR A 125 30.54 -60.87 16.53
CA TYR A 125 30.97 -60.30 17.82
C TYR A 125 31.70 -61.32 18.70
N GLU A 126 31.26 -62.58 18.73
CA GLU A 126 31.91 -63.65 19.51
C GLU A 126 33.28 -64.06 18.94
N ARG A 127 33.52 -63.92 17.63
CA ARG A 127 34.85 -64.10 17.02
C ARG A 127 35.83 -62.95 17.30
N LEU A 128 35.33 -61.74 17.52
CA LEU A 128 36.15 -60.54 17.70
C LEU A 128 36.60 -60.30 19.16
N GLY A 129 36.05 -61.03 20.13
CA GLY A 129 36.58 -61.07 21.50
C GLY A 129 36.43 -59.77 22.31
N LEU A 130 35.43 -58.94 22.01
CA LEU A 130 35.25 -57.60 22.59
C LEU A 130 34.24 -57.57 23.75
N ASP A 131 34.70 -57.10 24.91
CA ASP A 131 33.90 -56.88 26.13
C ASP A 131 32.87 -55.73 25.96
N ASP A 132 31.78 -55.77 26.73
CA ASP A 132 30.55 -55.01 26.49
C ASP A 132 30.70 -53.48 26.56
N LYS A 133 31.76 -52.95 27.14
CA LYS A 133 31.96 -51.48 27.27
C LYS A 133 32.37 -50.77 25.98
N ASN A 134 32.90 -51.47 24.97
CA ASN A 134 33.44 -50.82 23.75
C ASN A 134 32.53 -50.90 22.51
N LYS A 135 31.32 -51.45 22.62
CA LYS A 135 30.43 -51.79 21.48
C LYS A 135 29.71 -50.60 20.80
N LYS A 136 30.19 -49.35 20.97
CA LYS A 136 29.56 -48.13 20.41
C LYS A 136 30.49 -47.18 19.65
N GLN A 137 31.78 -47.51 19.47
CA GLN A 137 32.75 -46.55 18.91
C GLN A 137 33.53 -47.08 17.67
N ALA A 138 33.04 -48.14 17.03
CA ALA A 138 33.70 -48.77 15.89
C ALA A 138 32.82 -48.73 14.63
N PHE A 139 33.38 -48.19 13.55
CA PHE A 139 32.92 -48.21 12.15
C PHE A 139 31.66 -47.41 11.77
N SER A 140 31.90 -46.16 11.34
CA SER A 140 31.24 -45.59 10.15
C SER A 140 32.25 -45.61 8.99
N PRO A 141 31.96 -46.27 7.84
CA PRO A 141 32.91 -46.40 6.75
C PRO A 141 32.61 -45.46 5.58
N HIS A 142 33.05 -44.21 5.64
CA HIS A 142 33.51 -43.40 4.49
C HIS A 142 34.06 -42.05 4.99
N ALA A 143 35.38 -41.95 5.15
CA ALA A 143 36.11 -40.70 5.41
C ALA A 143 37.52 -40.82 4.79
N ASP A 144 38.03 -39.73 4.23
CA ASP A 144 39.35 -39.69 3.58
C ASP A 144 40.48 -39.70 4.63
N PRO A 145 41.52 -40.54 4.51
CA PRO A 145 42.62 -40.60 5.49
C PRO A 145 43.52 -39.35 5.59
N ALA A 146 43.40 -38.36 4.69
CA ALA A 146 44.40 -37.30 4.54
C ALA A 146 44.56 -36.32 5.72
N LEU A 147 43.55 -36.16 6.59
CA LEU A 147 43.39 -34.94 7.41
C LEU A 147 43.58 -35.09 8.94
N HIS A 148 44.09 -36.22 9.43
CA HIS A 148 44.34 -36.42 10.88
C HIS A 148 45.74 -36.93 11.23
N ARG A 149 46.60 -36.00 11.69
CA ARG A 149 47.74 -36.30 12.58
C ARG A 149 47.43 -35.73 13.97
N PRO A 150 47.48 -36.53 15.06
CA PRO A 150 47.25 -36.02 16.40
C PRO A 150 48.47 -35.23 16.92
N PHE A 151 48.31 -33.95 17.22
CA PHE A 151 49.31 -33.17 17.95
C PHE A 151 49.41 -33.64 19.40
N LYS A 152 50.56 -34.22 19.76
CA LYS A 152 50.83 -34.77 21.09
C LYS A 152 51.67 -33.78 21.89
N LEU A 153 51.05 -32.79 22.54
CA LEU A 153 51.76 -31.82 23.37
C LEU A 153 52.00 -32.35 24.79
N VAL A 154 53.20 -32.11 25.31
CA VAL A 154 53.61 -32.48 26.68
C VAL A 154 53.32 -31.31 27.62
N ALA A 155 52.87 -31.61 28.84
CA ALA A 155 52.45 -30.60 29.80
C ALA A 155 53.61 -29.73 30.33
N SER A 156 53.39 -28.41 30.31
CA SER A 156 54.09 -27.43 31.15
C SER A 156 53.19 -26.20 31.39
N ASN A 157 53.57 -25.35 32.35
CA ASN A 157 52.64 -24.39 32.98
C ASN A 157 52.42 -23.10 32.15
N GLY A 158 51.65 -23.19 31.06
CA GLY A 158 51.16 -22.05 30.28
C GLY A 158 49.65 -22.07 29.96
N HIS A 159 48.89 -22.95 30.61
CA HIS A 159 47.59 -23.40 30.09
C HIS A 159 46.45 -22.37 30.07
N LEU A 160 46.44 -21.34 30.93
CA LEU A 160 45.30 -20.40 30.99
C LEU A 160 45.18 -19.55 29.72
N GLN A 161 46.24 -18.86 29.30
CA GLN A 161 46.21 -18.06 28.06
C GLN A 161 46.01 -18.92 26.81
N ALA A 162 46.52 -20.16 26.80
CA ALA A 162 46.30 -21.09 25.69
C ALA A 162 44.85 -21.56 25.58
N VAL A 163 44.18 -21.87 26.70
CA VAL A 163 42.75 -22.26 26.70
C VAL A 163 41.85 -21.06 26.39
N GLU A 164 42.16 -19.87 26.91
CA GLU A 164 41.39 -18.67 26.54
C GLU A 164 41.56 -18.30 25.07
N GLY A 165 42.76 -18.46 24.49
CA GLY A 165 43.00 -18.34 23.05
C GLY A 165 42.18 -19.35 22.25
N VAL A 166 42.27 -20.64 22.54
CA VAL A 166 41.50 -21.69 21.84
C VAL A 166 39.99 -21.52 21.98
N LEU A 167 39.49 -21.00 23.11
CA LEU A 167 38.07 -20.68 23.31
C LEU A 167 37.63 -19.44 22.51
N HIS A 168 38.45 -18.39 22.52
CA HIS A 168 38.24 -17.18 21.72
C HIS A 168 38.27 -17.49 20.21
N ASP A 169 39.22 -18.32 19.78
CA ASP A 169 39.38 -18.77 18.41
C ASP A 169 38.27 -19.74 18.02
N LYS A 170 37.80 -20.65 18.89
CA LYS A 170 36.59 -21.43 18.61
C LYS A 170 35.36 -20.52 18.44
N ILE A 171 35.15 -19.52 19.30
CA ILE A 171 34.00 -18.62 19.16
C ILE A 171 34.10 -17.79 17.87
N ARG A 172 35.30 -17.30 17.51
CA ARG A 172 35.54 -16.62 16.23
C ARG A 172 35.37 -17.56 15.03
N VAL A 173 35.84 -18.80 15.10
CA VAL A 173 35.65 -19.81 14.03
C VAL A 173 34.19 -20.25 13.92
N GLU A 174 33.41 -20.32 14.99
CA GLU A 174 31.96 -20.55 14.87
C GLU A 174 31.22 -19.34 14.29
N LEU A 175 31.62 -18.11 14.62
CA LEU A 175 31.08 -16.91 13.99
C LEU A 175 31.43 -16.88 12.48
N VAL A 176 32.69 -17.13 12.12
CA VAL A 176 33.14 -17.20 10.72
C VAL A 176 32.48 -18.36 9.96
N ALA A 177 32.40 -19.56 10.55
CA ALA A 177 31.73 -20.71 9.92
C ALA A 177 30.23 -20.48 9.72
N PHE A 178 29.57 -19.75 10.63
CA PHE A 178 28.18 -19.27 10.47
C PHE A 178 28.03 -18.25 9.33
N PHE A 179 29.09 -17.50 9.00
CA PHE A 179 29.13 -16.63 7.81
C PHE A 179 29.46 -17.39 6.51
N GLU A 180 30.25 -18.47 6.58
CA GLU A 180 30.74 -19.22 5.41
C GLU A 180 29.87 -20.42 4.97
N ASN A 181 29.31 -21.22 5.90
CA ASN A 181 28.88 -22.60 5.60
C ASN A 181 27.35 -22.83 5.46
N GLY A 182 26.59 -21.79 5.13
CA GLY A 182 25.10 -21.77 5.14
C GLY A 182 24.34 -22.72 4.18
N VAL A 183 24.98 -23.76 3.64
CA VAL A 183 24.38 -24.75 2.70
C VAL A 183 24.47 -26.19 3.22
N GLY A 184 25.48 -26.54 4.02
CA GLY A 184 25.83 -27.94 4.29
C GLY A 184 24.79 -28.75 5.12
N VAL A 185 24.10 -28.10 6.06
CA VAL A 185 23.29 -28.79 7.08
C VAL A 185 21.98 -29.37 6.52
N LEU A 186 21.43 -28.79 5.45
CA LEU A 186 20.12 -29.20 4.90
C LEU A 186 20.19 -30.55 4.17
N LEU A 187 21.31 -30.82 3.50
CA LEU A 187 21.51 -32.00 2.65
C LEU A 187 21.40 -33.33 3.44
N HIS A 188 21.83 -33.36 4.70
CA HIS A 188 21.79 -34.58 5.50
C HIS A 188 20.37 -34.91 6.04
N ARG A 189 19.47 -33.94 6.19
CA ARG A 189 18.09 -34.21 6.64
C ARG A 189 17.14 -34.55 5.49
N LEU A 190 17.23 -33.86 4.35
CA LEU A 190 16.37 -34.15 3.19
C LEU A 190 16.68 -35.51 2.54
N GLY A 191 17.94 -35.94 2.58
CA GLY A 191 18.40 -37.21 2.00
C GLY A 191 17.91 -38.49 2.69
N GLU A 192 17.09 -38.42 3.75
CA GLU A 192 16.47 -39.59 4.38
C GLU A 192 15.00 -39.79 3.96
N GLU A 193 14.24 -38.73 3.67
CA GLU A 193 12.83 -38.85 3.26
C GLU A 193 12.64 -39.19 1.76
N GLU A 194 13.51 -38.70 0.86
CA GLU A 194 13.48 -39.06 -0.57
C GLU A 194 13.50 -40.59 -0.81
N LYS A 195 14.10 -41.36 0.11
CA LYS A 195 14.25 -42.82 0.02
C LYS A 195 12.95 -43.61 0.23
N LEU A 196 11.87 -42.98 0.70
CA LEU A 196 10.57 -43.64 0.97
C LEU A 196 9.56 -43.54 -0.18
N CYS A 197 9.59 -42.47 -0.99
CA CYS A 197 8.65 -42.31 -2.12
C CYS A 197 9.14 -42.97 -3.44
N ALA A 198 10.44 -43.13 -3.64
CA ALA A 198 11.06 -43.53 -4.92
C ALA A 198 10.88 -45.02 -5.34
N ARG A 199 9.74 -45.66 -5.05
CA ARG A 199 9.44 -47.06 -5.41
C ARG A 199 8.18 -47.29 -6.25
N GLY A 200 7.48 -46.23 -6.67
CA GLY A 200 6.26 -46.33 -7.48
C GLY A 200 6.46 -46.24 -9.00
N GLY A 201 7.20 -45.24 -9.49
CA GLY A 201 7.11 -44.80 -10.90
C GLY A 201 8.07 -45.43 -11.93
N LEU A 202 9.19 -46.01 -11.48
CA LEU A 202 10.31 -46.37 -12.37
C LEU A 202 9.98 -47.40 -13.47
N GLY A 203 8.97 -48.26 -13.26
CA GLY A 203 8.64 -49.35 -14.17
C GLY A 203 8.11 -48.93 -15.56
N ALA A 204 7.52 -47.74 -15.69
CA ALA A 204 6.94 -47.28 -16.96
C ALA A 204 8.01 -46.66 -17.89
N ALA A 205 8.80 -45.72 -17.37
CA ALA A 205 9.88 -45.06 -18.13
C ALA A 205 10.93 -46.07 -18.64
N GLU A 206 11.27 -47.08 -17.82
CA GLU A 206 12.25 -48.09 -18.20
C GLU A 206 11.74 -49.00 -19.34
N GLN A 207 10.44 -49.27 -19.43
CA GLN A 207 9.88 -50.06 -20.53
C GLN A 207 9.91 -49.32 -21.87
N GLU A 208 9.61 -48.01 -21.87
CA GLU A 208 9.59 -47.23 -23.11
C GLU A 208 10.99 -46.86 -23.60
N ALA A 209 11.95 -46.58 -22.70
CA ALA A 209 13.36 -46.47 -23.04
C ALA A 209 13.88 -47.77 -23.69
N ARG A 210 13.49 -48.93 -23.15
CA ARG A 210 13.76 -50.27 -23.74
C ARG A 210 12.93 -50.56 -25.00
N ARG A 211 11.98 -49.71 -25.41
CA ARG A 211 11.28 -49.78 -26.72
C ARG A 211 12.04 -48.96 -27.77
N LEU A 212 12.43 -47.73 -27.42
CA LEU A 212 13.19 -46.83 -28.29
C LEU A 212 14.59 -47.38 -28.63
N GLN A 213 15.31 -47.94 -27.66
CA GLN A 213 16.60 -48.62 -27.90
C GLN A 213 16.53 -49.84 -28.85
N ARG A 214 15.33 -50.34 -29.19
CA ARG A 214 15.14 -51.42 -30.17
C ARG A 214 14.83 -50.95 -31.59
N LEU A 215 14.66 -49.63 -31.81
CA LEU A 215 14.43 -49.06 -33.14
C LEU A 215 15.73 -48.56 -33.82
N ASP A 216 16.77 -48.23 -33.04
CA ASP A 216 18.04 -47.69 -33.56
C ASP A 216 19.03 -48.76 -34.05
N ALA A 217 18.70 -50.05 -33.89
CA ALA A 217 19.47 -51.18 -34.42
C ALA A 217 19.25 -51.39 -35.93
N GLY A 218 19.28 -50.30 -36.72
CA GLY A 218 18.58 -50.21 -38.02
C GLY A 218 19.31 -49.60 -39.23
N GLY A 219 20.51 -49.03 -39.09
CA GLY A 219 21.46 -48.85 -40.20
C GLY A 219 21.57 -47.49 -40.94
N VAL A 220 22.77 -46.91 -40.83
CA VAL A 220 23.56 -46.25 -41.90
C VAL A 220 22.95 -45.05 -42.66
N ALA A 221 23.27 -43.85 -42.14
CA ALA A 221 23.83 -42.68 -42.83
C ALA A 221 23.25 -42.15 -44.17
N ARG A 222 22.90 -40.84 -44.17
CA ARG A 222 23.69 -39.75 -44.81
C ARG A 222 23.05 -38.36 -44.62
N GLY A 223 23.86 -37.37 -44.24
CA GLY A 223 23.69 -35.93 -44.53
C GLY A 223 22.31 -35.27 -44.32
N GLY A 224 22.00 -34.88 -43.08
CA GLY A 224 20.92 -33.96 -42.73
C GLY A 224 21.25 -33.21 -41.43
N ASP A 225 20.69 -32.01 -41.22
CA ASP A 225 20.95 -31.22 -40.00
C ASP A 225 20.19 -31.81 -38.79
N GLY A 226 20.94 -32.27 -37.78
CA GLY A 226 20.38 -32.84 -36.56
C GLY A 226 19.51 -31.86 -35.75
N ARG A 227 19.57 -30.56 -36.03
CA ARG A 227 18.71 -29.53 -35.41
C ARG A 227 17.24 -29.62 -35.80
N GLU A 228 16.91 -30.28 -36.91
CA GLU A 228 15.52 -30.42 -37.36
C GLU A 228 14.82 -31.59 -36.63
N VAL A 229 15.48 -32.75 -36.54
CA VAL A 229 14.99 -33.90 -35.75
C VAL A 229 14.81 -33.56 -34.28
N LEU A 230 15.74 -32.81 -33.69
CA LEU A 230 15.63 -32.34 -32.30
C LEU A 230 14.44 -31.38 -32.10
N ARG A 231 14.12 -30.55 -33.10
CA ARG A 231 12.96 -29.64 -33.05
C ARG A 231 11.66 -30.42 -33.11
N ASP A 232 11.54 -31.39 -34.02
CA ASP A 232 10.34 -32.23 -34.14
C ASP A 232 10.13 -33.14 -32.91
N CYS A 233 11.22 -33.64 -32.30
CA CYS A 233 11.14 -34.33 -31.02
C CYS A 233 10.60 -33.43 -29.88
N VAL A 234 11.09 -32.19 -29.76
CA VAL A 234 10.56 -31.23 -28.78
C VAL A 234 9.09 -30.92 -29.06
N HIS A 235 8.73 -30.60 -30.31
CA HIS A 235 7.35 -30.29 -30.68
C HIS A 235 6.38 -31.47 -30.45
N THR A 236 6.84 -32.70 -30.62
CA THR A 236 6.05 -33.92 -30.36
C THR A 236 5.89 -34.17 -28.86
N VAL A 237 6.91 -33.88 -28.04
CA VAL A 237 6.82 -33.97 -26.57
C VAL A 237 5.90 -32.87 -26.02
N GLU A 238 6.01 -31.64 -26.49
CA GLU A 238 5.12 -30.54 -26.11
C GLU A 238 3.67 -30.84 -26.51
N SER A 239 3.43 -31.29 -27.75
CA SER A 239 2.09 -31.67 -28.22
C SER A 239 1.50 -32.88 -27.47
N ALA A 240 2.32 -33.75 -26.90
CA ALA A 240 1.87 -34.87 -26.07
C ALA A 240 1.53 -34.46 -24.61
N CYS A 241 1.88 -33.23 -24.19
CA CYS A 241 1.70 -32.76 -22.82
C CYS A 241 0.52 -31.77 -22.62
N GLU A 242 -0.12 -31.28 -23.68
CA GLU A 242 -1.20 -30.28 -23.55
C GLU A 242 -2.50 -30.81 -22.90
N ASP A 243 -2.72 -32.13 -22.86
CA ASP A 243 -4.01 -32.73 -22.45
C ASP A 243 -4.08 -33.26 -20.99
N GLN A 244 -3.02 -33.13 -20.16
CA GLN A 244 -3.07 -33.51 -18.73
C GLN A 244 -2.35 -32.52 -17.79
N VAL A 245 -3.06 -31.47 -17.37
CA VAL A 245 -2.54 -30.44 -16.44
C VAL A 245 -3.06 -30.63 -15.01
N VAL A 246 -2.44 -31.55 -14.26
CA VAL A 246 -2.29 -31.49 -12.79
C VAL A 246 -0.96 -32.19 -12.43
N VAL A 247 -0.26 -31.74 -11.38
CA VAL A 247 1.04 -32.27 -10.90
C VAL A 247 2.23 -31.96 -11.83
N ALA A 248 2.67 -30.70 -11.81
CA ALA A 248 3.93 -30.25 -12.42
C ALA A 248 4.73 -29.27 -11.51
N GLY A 249 4.50 -29.31 -10.19
CA GLY A 249 5.18 -28.43 -9.22
C GLY A 249 6.52 -28.96 -8.71
N GLU A 250 6.74 -30.28 -8.75
CA GLU A 250 7.80 -30.95 -7.98
C GLU A 250 8.99 -31.44 -8.83
N LEU A 251 8.92 -31.33 -10.16
CA LEU A 251 10.05 -31.70 -11.05
C LEU A 251 11.08 -30.56 -11.27
N ALA A 252 10.72 -29.31 -10.95
CA ALA A 252 11.55 -28.15 -11.23
C ALA A 252 12.84 -28.09 -10.38
N GLU A 253 12.78 -28.51 -9.11
CA GLU A 253 13.94 -28.50 -8.21
C GLU A 253 15.08 -29.42 -8.70
N THR A 254 14.74 -30.57 -9.29
CA THR A 254 15.72 -31.60 -9.68
C THR A 254 16.66 -31.13 -10.79
N VAL A 255 16.23 -30.20 -11.64
CA VAL A 255 17.08 -29.59 -12.68
C VAL A 255 17.98 -28.50 -12.08
N VAL A 256 17.48 -27.72 -11.12
CA VAL A 256 18.26 -26.69 -10.39
C VAL A 256 19.39 -27.33 -9.58
N LYS A 257 19.17 -28.52 -8.99
CA LYS A 257 20.20 -29.33 -8.31
C LYS A 257 21.42 -29.66 -9.19
N GLY A 258 21.31 -29.58 -10.52
CA GLY A 258 22.44 -29.77 -11.44
C GLY A 258 23.25 -28.50 -11.70
N ALA A 259 22.58 -27.40 -12.06
CA ALA A 259 23.25 -26.17 -12.51
C ALA A 259 24.10 -25.48 -11.43
N VAL A 260 23.64 -25.51 -10.18
CA VAL A 260 24.31 -24.83 -9.05
C VAL A 260 25.68 -25.44 -8.70
N VAL A 261 25.96 -26.68 -9.13
CA VAL A 261 27.23 -27.36 -8.85
C VAL A 261 28.36 -26.91 -9.78
N ASP A 262 28.06 -26.60 -11.05
CA ASP A 262 29.08 -26.23 -12.03
C ASP A 262 29.56 -24.77 -11.88
N GLU A 263 28.69 -23.82 -11.49
CA GLU A 263 29.11 -22.43 -11.24
C GLU A 263 29.97 -22.29 -9.97
N ALA A 264 29.78 -23.15 -8.98
CA ALA A 264 30.56 -23.14 -7.73
C ALA A 264 32.04 -23.54 -7.93
N ALA A 265 32.39 -24.19 -9.04
CA ALA A 265 33.75 -24.66 -9.31
C ALA A 265 34.68 -23.58 -9.91
N GLY A 266 34.16 -22.39 -10.22
CA GLY A 266 34.88 -21.34 -10.96
C GLY A 266 35.65 -20.30 -10.13
N PHE A 267 35.54 -20.31 -8.79
CA PHE A 267 36.03 -19.23 -7.91
C PHE A 267 37.04 -19.72 -6.86
N VAL A 268 38.23 -20.13 -7.31
CA VAL A 268 39.43 -20.30 -6.46
C VAL A 268 40.66 -19.84 -7.24
N ASP A 269 40.91 -18.53 -7.27
CA ASP A 269 42.22 -17.88 -7.52
C ASP A 269 42.04 -16.36 -7.36
N ASP A 270 42.44 -15.80 -6.21
CA ASP A 270 42.97 -14.43 -6.00
C ASP A 270 43.11 -14.14 -4.48
N GLU A 271 44.34 -14.22 -3.95
CA GLU A 271 44.67 -13.80 -2.57
C GLU A 271 45.16 -12.34 -2.52
N GLU A 272 44.31 -11.38 -2.15
CA GLU A 272 44.77 -10.11 -1.55
C GLU A 272 43.95 -9.75 -0.30
N GLY A 273 44.65 -9.28 0.74
CA GLY A 273 44.12 -9.16 2.11
C GLY A 273 43.39 -7.85 2.43
N VAL A 274 42.60 -7.86 3.51
CA VAL A 274 41.79 -6.72 3.98
C VAL A 274 42.18 -6.35 5.42
N ASP A 275 43.11 -5.41 5.57
CA ASP A 275 43.55 -4.85 6.85
C ASP A 275 42.67 -3.67 7.31
N ASN A 276 41.47 -3.94 7.87
CA ASN A 276 40.78 -2.97 8.74
C ASN A 276 39.73 -3.61 9.70
N PRO A 277 40.07 -3.86 10.98
CA PRO A 277 39.17 -4.54 11.91
C PRO A 277 38.37 -3.56 12.82
N ARG A 278 37.14 -3.21 12.42
CA ARG A 278 36.05 -2.75 13.32
C ARG A 278 34.67 -2.92 12.66
N GLN A 279 33.72 -3.53 13.38
CA GLN A 279 32.30 -3.68 13.01
C GLN A 279 32.01 -4.38 11.66
N LEU A 280 32.40 -5.65 11.52
CA LEU A 280 32.00 -6.50 10.39
C LEU A 280 30.56 -7.03 10.55
N LEU A 281 29.60 -6.45 9.82
CA LEU A 281 28.21 -6.92 9.74
C LEU A 281 28.00 -7.72 8.43
N VAL A 282 28.46 -8.98 8.38
CA VAL A 282 28.79 -9.68 7.13
C VAL A 282 28.02 -10.99 6.85
N TRP A 283 27.11 -10.86 5.88
CA TRP A 283 26.84 -11.69 4.69
C TRP A 283 26.33 -13.16 4.68
N LEU A 284 25.53 -13.53 3.65
CA LEU A 284 24.05 -13.36 3.59
C LEU A 284 23.36 -14.41 2.67
N VAL A 285 22.99 -15.58 3.20
CA VAL A 285 22.05 -16.50 2.51
C VAL A 285 20.85 -16.87 3.40
N TRP A 286 21.05 -17.08 4.70
CA TRP A 286 19.98 -17.31 5.69
C TRP A 286 19.40 -16.03 6.32
N PHE A 287 20.16 -14.94 6.19
CA PHE A 287 20.27 -13.83 7.15
C PHE A 287 19.10 -12.83 7.21
N ILE A 288 18.08 -12.91 6.36
CA ILE A 288 17.05 -11.85 6.30
C ILE A 288 16.30 -11.70 7.65
N ALA A 289 16.31 -12.74 8.49
CA ALA A 289 15.65 -12.76 9.79
C ALA A 289 16.56 -12.93 11.02
N LEU A 290 17.89 -12.95 10.88
CA LEU A 290 18.84 -13.09 11.99
C LEU A 290 19.97 -12.06 11.86
N ALA A 291 20.32 -11.39 12.97
CA ALA A 291 21.50 -10.54 13.06
C ALA A 291 22.22 -10.73 14.40
N VAL A 292 23.53 -10.53 14.42
CA VAL A 292 24.40 -10.79 15.58
C VAL A 292 25.35 -9.61 15.76
N ALA A 293 25.62 -9.23 17.01
CA ALA A 293 26.56 -8.18 17.38
C ALA A 293 27.37 -8.57 18.64
N TYR A 294 28.67 -8.27 18.62
CA TYR A 294 29.61 -8.52 19.72
C TYR A 294 30.65 -7.39 19.77
N ARG A 295 31.39 -7.28 20.89
CA ARG A 295 32.61 -6.44 20.96
C ARG A 295 33.83 -7.34 20.85
N ASP A 296 34.84 -6.95 20.08
CA ASP A 296 36.12 -7.70 20.00
C ASP A 296 36.80 -7.85 21.36
N GLU A 297 36.62 -6.87 22.25
CA GLU A 297 37.07 -6.89 23.65
C GLU A 297 36.48 -8.06 24.46
N ASN A 298 35.31 -8.59 24.06
CA ASN A 298 34.63 -9.66 24.79
C ASN A 298 33.68 -10.46 23.88
N VAL A 299 34.25 -11.33 23.02
CA VAL A 299 33.48 -12.24 22.14
C VAL A 299 32.57 -13.22 22.92
N ARG A 300 32.75 -13.40 24.25
CA ARG A 300 31.87 -14.24 25.08
C ARG A 300 30.52 -13.58 25.42
N LYS A 301 30.36 -12.26 25.21
CA LYS A 301 29.10 -11.53 25.40
C LYS A 301 28.54 -11.11 24.04
N VAL A 302 27.55 -11.84 23.54
CA VAL A 302 26.93 -11.65 22.23
C VAL A 302 25.49 -11.15 22.38
N ARG A 303 25.05 -10.24 21.51
CA ARG A 303 23.64 -9.89 21.31
C ARG A 303 23.18 -10.44 19.96
N ALA A 304 21.98 -10.97 19.90
CA ALA A 304 21.34 -11.45 18.68
C ALA A 304 19.96 -10.84 18.52
N LEU A 305 19.59 -10.51 17.29
CA LEU A 305 18.25 -10.07 16.91
C LEU A 305 17.62 -11.12 16.00
N ILE A 306 16.43 -11.58 16.38
CA ILE A 306 15.58 -12.45 15.58
C ILE A 306 14.40 -11.62 15.09
N ILE A 307 14.22 -11.55 13.78
CA ILE A 307 13.02 -11.00 13.16
C ILE A 307 11.97 -12.12 13.11
N GLY A 308 10.79 -11.86 13.65
CA GLY A 308 9.74 -12.87 13.76
C GLY A 308 9.22 -13.35 12.39
N PRO A 309 8.98 -14.66 12.19
CA PRO A 309 8.63 -15.20 10.87
C PRO A 309 7.31 -14.63 10.31
N PRO A 310 7.20 -14.44 8.99
CA PRO A 310 5.96 -13.97 8.35
C PRO A 310 4.78 -14.92 8.58
N GLU A 311 3.55 -14.40 8.43
CA GLU A 311 2.27 -15.09 8.70
C GLU A 311 2.01 -15.49 10.18
N THR A 312 3.02 -15.45 11.05
CA THR A 312 2.89 -15.76 12.49
C THR A 312 2.42 -14.56 13.34
N PRO A 313 2.04 -14.75 14.62
CA PRO A 313 1.86 -13.67 15.59
C PRO A 313 3.13 -12.86 15.91
N TYR A 314 4.28 -13.24 15.35
CA TYR A 314 5.57 -12.57 15.53
C TYR A 314 6.00 -11.79 14.28
N GLU A 315 5.23 -11.88 13.18
CA GLU A 315 5.44 -11.28 11.86
C GLU A 315 6.21 -9.95 11.88
N PHE A 316 7.47 -10.00 11.42
CA PHE A 316 8.40 -8.88 11.29
C PHE A 316 8.70 -8.10 12.60
N GLY A 317 8.42 -8.69 13.77
CA GLY A 317 8.78 -8.15 15.08
C GLY A 317 10.27 -8.32 15.43
N PHE A 318 10.83 -7.42 16.24
CA PHE A 318 12.27 -7.40 16.58
C PHE A 318 12.55 -7.98 17.98
N PHE A 319 12.86 -9.27 18.05
CA PHE A 319 13.10 -9.99 19.30
C PHE A 319 14.60 -10.10 19.57
N GLU A 320 15.07 -9.49 20.66
CA GLU A 320 16.48 -9.43 20.99
C GLU A 320 16.84 -10.37 22.14
N PHE A 321 17.99 -11.03 22.03
CA PHE A 321 18.52 -12.01 22.97
C PHE A 321 19.98 -11.69 23.32
N LYS A 322 20.32 -11.76 24.61
CA LYS A 322 21.68 -11.78 25.13
C LYS A 322 22.14 -13.23 25.23
N VAL A 323 23.27 -13.57 24.62
CA VAL A 323 23.93 -14.88 24.68
C VAL A 323 25.26 -14.71 25.41
N VAL A 324 25.52 -15.55 26.42
CA VAL A 324 26.74 -15.51 27.22
C VAL A 324 27.42 -16.88 27.20
N PHE A 325 28.60 -16.92 26.60
CA PHE A 325 29.45 -18.12 26.56
C PHE A 325 30.21 -18.24 27.88
N GLY A 326 29.88 -19.25 28.68
CA GLY A 326 30.54 -19.53 29.95
C GLY A 326 31.99 -20.03 29.78
N ALA A 327 32.75 -20.08 30.88
CA ALA A 327 34.13 -20.59 30.86
C ALA A 327 34.21 -22.08 30.43
N ASP A 328 33.16 -22.86 30.71
CA ASP A 328 33.05 -24.29 30.36
C ASP A 328 32.49 -24.54 28.95
N TYR A 329 32.24 -23.51 28.15
CA TYR A 329 31.88 -23.66 26.74
C TYR A 329 33.08 -24.21 25.94
N PRO A 330 32.92 -25.13 24.97
CA PRO A 330 31.68 -25.68 24.42
C PRO A 330 31.12 -26.91 25.16
N SER A 331 31.72 -27.34 26.27
CA SER A 331 31.25 -28.52 27.03
C SER A 331 29.89 -28.28 27.70
N VAL A 332 29.60 -27.04 28.08
CA VAL A 332 28.30 -26.58 28.61
C VAL A 332 27.67 -25.57 27.63
N ALA A 333 26.34 -25.61 27.51
CA ALA A 333 25.58 -24.67 26.68
C ALA A 333 25.79 -23.21 27.13
N PRO A 334 25.80 -22.23 26.21
CA PRO A 334 25.81 -20.83 26.58
C PRO A 334 24.46 -20.41 27.18
N THR A 335 24.49 -19.45 28.11
CA THR A 335 23.27 -18.90 28.72
C THR A 335 22.60 -17.94 27.74
N VAL A 336 21.28 -18.10 27.52
CA VAL A 336 20.49 -17.20 26.66
C VAL A 336 19.39 -16.50 27.47
N THR A 337 19.19 -15.20 27.22
CA THR A 337 18.16 -14.39 27.86
C THR A 337 17.53 -13.44 26.85
N CYS A 338 16.21 -13.51 26.66
CA CYS A 338 15.45 -12.53 25.88
C CYS A 338 15.46 -11.17 26.60
N THR A 339 15.81 -10.09 25.89
CA THR A 339 15.78 -8.71 26.41
C THR A 339 14.50 -7.98 26.01
N THR A 340 13.81 -8.41 24.95
CA THR A 340 12.48 -7.91 24.54
C THR A 340 11.38 -8.46 25.47
N THR A 341 11.31 -8.00 26.73
CA THR A 341 10.39 -8.54 27.77
C THR A 341 9.43 -7.51 28.39
N ASN A 342 9.46 -6.25 27.92
CA ASN A 342 8.65 -5.15 28.47
C ASN A 342 8.90 -4.92 29.98
N ALA A 343 10.15 -5.07 30.41
CA ALA A 343 10.61 -4.97 31.80
C ALA A 343 9.86 -5.93 32.76
N GLY A 344 9.92 -7.24 32.46
CA GLY A 344 9.38 -8.29 33.31
C GLY A 344 7.91 -8.64 33.09
N ARG A 345 7.28 -8.20 31.99
CA ARG A 345 5.80 -8.12 31.87
C ARG A 345 5.17 -8.87 30.70
N THR A 346 5.95 -9.21 29.67
CA THR A 346 5.39 -9.80 28.44
C THR A 346 6.10 -11.13 28.11
N ARG A 347 5.43 -12.26 28.38
CA ARG A 347 5.83 -13.63 27.99
C ARG A 347 5.46 -13.86 26.52
N PHE A 348 6.38 -13.60 25.60
CA PHE A 348 6.10 -13.63 24.15
C PHE A 348 5.73 -15.01 23.61
N ASN A 349 6.18 -16.07 24.24
CA ASN A 349 5.90 -17.45 23.87
C ASN A 349 5.86 -18.31 25.15
N PRO A 350 5.19 -19.47 25.20
CA PRO A 350 5.29 -20.36 26.35
C PRO A 350 6.74 -20.63 26.79
N ASN A 351 7.65 -20.79 25.83
CA ASN A 351 9.07 -21.07 26.08
C ASN A 351 9.97 -19.82 26.14
N VAL A 352 9.40 -18.60 26.05
CA VAL A 352 10.12 -17.32 26.20
C VAL A 352 9.43 -16.48 27.27
N TYR A 353 9.93 -16.62 28.50
CA TYR A 353 9.32 -16.14 29.73
C TYR A 353 9.43 -14.61 29.89
N ALA A 354 8.56 -14.04 30.71
CA ALA A 354 8.51 -12.59 30.96
C ALA A 354 9.76 -12.07 31.71
N ASP A 355 10.48 -12.93 32.44
CA ASP A 355 11.79 -12.63 33.06
C ASP A 355 12.96 -12.68 32.06
N GLY A 356 12.71 -13.11 30.82
CA GLY A 356 13.71 -13.29 29.77
C GLY A 356 14.23 -14.72 29.64
N LYS A 357 13.86 -15.66 30.51
CA LYS A 357 14.32 -17.05 30.41
C LYS A 357 13.81 -17.72 29.13
N VAL A 358 14.70 -18.46 28.47
CA VAL A 358 14.37 -19.29 27.29
C VAL A 358 14.43 -20.77 27.70
N CYS A 359 13.37 -21.54 27.42
CA CYS A 359 13.28 -22.97 27.70
C CYS A 359 13.46 -23.80 26.42
N LEU A 360 14.62 -24.46 26.30
CA LEU A 360 14.98 -25.34 25.19
C LEU A 360 15.84 -26.52 25.69
N SER A 361 15.69 -27.69 25.07
CA SER A 361 16.49 -28.90 25.35
C SER A 361 17.98 -28.70 25.02
N ILE A 362 18.26 -28.09 23.87
CA ILE A 362 19.61 -27.66 23.45
C ILE A 362 20.28 -26.71 24.46
N LEU A 363 19.53 -25.90 25.21
CA LEU A 363 20.09 -25.01 26.25
C LEU A 363 20.18 -25.67 27.64
N GLY A 364 19.76 -26.93 27.79
CA GLY A 364 19.63 -27.60 29.09
C GLY A 364 18.56 -27.00 30.01
N THR A 365 17.79 -26.01 29.55
CA THR A 365 16.73 -25.33 30.32
C THR A 365 15.39 -26.03 30.24
N TRP A 366 15.24 -27.00 29.33
CA TRP A 366 14.11 -27.92 29.23
C TRP A 366 14.58 -29.38 29.12
N ARG A 367 13.67 -30.34 29.30
CA ARG A 367 13.95 -31.78 29.10
C ARG A 367 13.88 -32.11 27.60
N GLY A 368 14.89 -32.80 27.08
CA GLY A 368 14.88 -33.36 25.71
C GLY A 368 15.31 -34.82 25.71
N GLU A 369 15.00 -35.52 24.63
CA GLU A 369 15.38 -36.92 24.41
C GLU A 369 16.90 -37.09 24.17
N SER A 370 17.34 -38.36 24.08
CA SER A 370 18.75 -38.73 23.92
C SER A 370 19.28 -38.38 22.51
N GLY A 371 19.68 -37.12 22.34
CA GLY A 371 20.16 -36.53 21.08
C GLY A 371 19.68 -35.09 20.87
N GLU A 372 18.73 -34.61 21.67
CA GLU A 372 18.17 -33.25 21.58
C GLU A 372 18.82 -32.24 22.56
N GLN A 373 19.64 -32.76 23.48
CA GLN A 373 20.34 -31.98 24.49
C GLN A 373 21.64 -31.38 23.93
N TRP A 374 22.23 -30.42 24.65
CA TRP A 374 23.48 -29.76 24.25
C TRP A 374 24.60 -30.75 23.87
N SER A 375 25.32 -30.42 22.81
CA SER A 375 26.51 -31.13 22.35
C SER A 375 27.58 -30.14 21.87
N THR A 376 28.86 -30.51 21.99
CA THR A 376 30.01 -29.67 21.59
C THR A 376 30.08 -29.36 20.09
N ALA A 377 29.23 -30.01 19.27
CA ALA A 377 29.10 -29.82 17.83
C ALA A 377 27.94 -28.86 17.46
N GLN A 378 27.14 -28.41 18.43
CA GLN A 378 26.17 -27.33 18.24
C GLN A 378 26.85 -25.97 18.47
N GLY A 379 26.55 -25.02 17.59
CA GLY A 379 27.03 -23.65 17.66
C GLY A 379 25.92 -22.60 17.76
N LEU A 380 26.30 -21.33 17.77
CA LEU A 380 25.38 -20.19 17.90
C LEU A 380 24.19 -20.25 16.92
N GLU A 381 24.45 -20.63 15.67
CA GLU A 381 23.44 -20.82 14.62
C GLU A 381 22.29 -21.73 15.09
N SER A 382 22.62 -22.93 15.57
CA SER A 382 21.65 -23.94 15.99
C SER A 382 20.77 -23.47 17.15
N ILE A 383 21.30 -22.60 18.02
CA ILE A 383 20.56 -21.96 19.11
C ILE A 383 19.58 -20.94 18.54
N LEU A 384 20.04 -20.03 17.66
CA LEU A 384 19.19 -18.97 17.09
C LEU A 384 18.06 -19.54 16.22
N ILE A 385 18.34 -20.59 15.43
CA ILE A 385 17.32 -21.33 14.67
C ILE A 385 16.30 -21.99 15.63
N SER A 386 16.76 -22.66 16.69
CA SER A 386 15.87 -23.30 17.68
C SER A 386 14.97 -22.30 18.40
N ILE A 387 15.46 -21.08 18.65
CA ILE A 387 14.66 -19.99 19.23
C ILE A 387 13.68 -19.43 18.20
N GLN A 388 14.10 -19.26 16.93
CA GLN A 388 13.21 -18.81 15.87
C GLN A 388 12.07 -19.81 15.58
N SER A 389 12.30 -21.12 15.70
CA SER A 389 11.24 -22.14 15.57
C SER A 389 10.20 -22.10 16.69
N LEU A 390 10.49 -21.48 17.85
CA LEU A 390 9.48 -21.22 18.86
C LEU A 390 8.47 -20.15 18.42
N LEU A 391 8.84 -19.27 17.48
CA LEU A 391 8.01 -18.18 16.98
C LEU A 391 7.02 -18.68 15.91
N SER A 392 6.27 -19.74 16.26
CA SER A 392 5.35 -20.48 15.39
C SER A 392 4.06 -19.71 15.08
N SER A 393 3.31 -20.18 14.07
CA SER A 393 1.99 -19.64 13.71
C SER A 393 0.93 -19.86 14.79
N ASN A 394 0.99 -21.00 15.51
CA ASN A 394 0.19 -21.26 16.70
C ASN A 394 1.06 -21.40 17.95
N PRO A 395 1.45 -20.29 18.61
CA PRO A 395 2.29 -20.35 19.81
C PRO A 395 1.59 -20.94 21.05
N TYR A 396 0.33 -21.35 20.94
CA TYR A 396 -0.41 -22.06 22.00
C TYR A 396 0.05 -23.52 22.16
N GLU A 397 0.45 -24.17 21.05
CA GLU A 397 0.93 -25.57 21.02
C GLU A 397 2.30 -25.74 21.72
N ASN A 398 3.03 -24.65 21.95
CA ASN A 398 4.31 -24.66 22.66
C ASN A 398 4.16 -24.83 24.19
N GLU A 399 2.95 -24.72 24.76
CA GLU A 399 2.74 -24.94 26.20
C GLU A 399 2.53 -26.45 26.47
N PRO A 400 3.29 -27.06 27.41
CA PRO A 400 3.20 -28.50 27.67
C PRO A 400 1.79 -28.98 28.05
N GLY A 401 1.34 -30.06 27.41
CA GLY A 401 -0.02 -30.61 27.53
C GLY A 401 -1.03 -30.08 26.51
N PHE A 402 -0.65 -29.13 25.65
CA PHE A 402 -1.52 -28.52 24.62
C PHE A 402 -1.09 -28.87 23.18
N GLU A 403 -0.15 -29.81 23.00
CA GLU A 403 0.58 -30.06 21.74
C GLU A 403 -0.24 -30.69 20.61
N ASN A 404 -1.44 -31.21 20.90
CA ASN A 404 -2.24 -32.03 19.97
C ASN A 404 -3.59 -31.40 19.57
N ILE A 405 -3.83 -30.13 19.91
CA ILE A 405 -5.16 -29.49 19.79
C ILE A 405 -5.59 -29.24 18.33
N GLY A 406 -4.65 -29.23 17.37
CA GLY A 406 -4.93 -29.03 15.95
C GLY A 406 -5.82 -30.08 15.24
N GLN A 407 -6.23 -31.18 15.90
CA GLN A 407 -7.02 -32.25 15.27
C GLN A 407 -8.56 -32.06 15.30
N GLY A 408 -9.10 -30.99 15.91
CA GLY A 408 -10.56 -30.78 15.89
C GLY A 408 -11.03 -29.39 16.32
N SER A 409 -11.40 -28.56 15.34
CA SER A 409 -11.84 -27.15 15.47
C SER A 409 -10.82 -26.19 16.09
N LEU A 410 -10.72 -24.98 15.52
CA LEU A 410 -9.83 -23.93 16.05
C LEU A 410 -10.35 -23.41 17.39
N ASP A 411 -9.75 -23.90 18.48
CA ASP A 411 -10.11 -23.47 19.83
C ASP A 411 -9.99 -21.94 19.97
N ALA A 412 -11.08 -21.31 20.44
CA ALA A 412 -11.17 -19.86 20.60
C ALA A 412 -10.16 -19.28 21.61
N GLU A 413 -9.47 -20.14 22.36
CA GLU A 413 -8.42 -19.78 23.32
C GLU A 413 -7.06 -19.64 22.62
N ALA A 414 -6.72 -20.52 21.67
CA ALA A 414 -5.53 -20.41 20.84
C ALA A 414 -5.58 -19.16 19.96
N VAL A 415 -6.74 -18.88 19.35
CA VAL A 415 -6.98 -17.64 18.57
C VAL A 415 -6.82 -16.39 19.45
N ALA A 416 -7.37 -16.39 20.66
CA ALA A 416 -7.24 -15.26 21.59
C ALA A 416 -5.79 -15.07 22.09
N TYR A 417 -5.03 -16.15 22.26
CA TYR A 417 -3.62 -16.10 22.60
C TYR A 417 -2.79 -15.53 21.45
N ALA A 418 -2.98 -16.04 20.22
CA ALA A 418 -2.31 -15.55 19.02
C ALA A 418 -2.59 -14.05 18.77
N ALA A 419 -3.83 -13.60 18.91
CA ALA A 419 -4.18 -12.18 18.79
C ALA A 419 -3.50 -11.30 19.86
N LYS A 420 -3.42 -11.77 21.11
CA LYS A 420 -2.68 -11.11 22.20
C LYS A 420 -1.19 -10.98 21.87
N ILE A 421 -0.56 -12.07 21.43
CA ILE A 421 0.85 -12.06 21.02
C ILE A 421 1.08 -11.08 19.87
N ARG A 422 0.25 -11.12 18.80
CA ARG A 422 0.38 -10.21 17.65
C ARG A 422 0.31 -8.73 18.03
N HIS A 423 -0.64 -8.36 18.89
CA HIS A 423 -0.73 -6.99 19.42
C HIS A 423 0.54 -6.58 20.17
N GLU A 424 1.06 -7.44 21.04
CA GLU A 424 2.25 -7.16 21.85
C GLU A 424 3.55 -7.17 21.03
N SER A 425 3.65 -8.01 20.00
CA SER A 425 4.75 -8.03 19.03
C SER A 425 4.87 -6.66 18.35
N LEU A 426 3.77 -6.16 17.78
CA LEU A 426 3.71 -4.83 17.17
C LEU A 426 3.97 -3.71 18.19
N ARG A 427 3.37 -3.80 19.39
CA ARG A 427 3.47 -2.76 20.42
C ARG A 427 4.86 -2.61 21.03
N ILE A 428 5.56 -3.72 21.30
CA ILE A 428 6.81 -3.71 22.06
C ILE A 428 8.02 -3.94 21.16
N SER A 429 8.03 -5.05 20.41
CA SER A 429 9.21 -5.46 19.64
C SER A 429 9.51 -4.45 18.52
N VAL A 430 8.46 -3.92 17.87
CA VAL A 430 8.59 -2.88 16.84
C VAL A 430 8.48 -1.48 17.46
N LEU A 431 7.29 -1.08 17.94
CA LEU A 431 7.03 0.32 18.29
C LEU A 431 7.83 0.82 19.50
N ASN A 432 7.78 0.16 20.66
CA ASN A 432 8.56 0.62 21.83
C ASN A 432 10.07 0.68 21.54
N ARG A 433 10.60 -0.25 20.73
CA ARG A 433 12.02 -0.24 20.33
C ARG A 433 12.36 0.98 19.49
N LEU A 434 11.60 1.23 18.42
CA LEU A 434 11.86 2.36 17.53
C LEU A 434 11.57 3.71 18.19
N GLU A 435 10.56 3.80 19.05
CA GLU A 435 10.33 5.00 19.87
C GLU A 435 11.52 5.31 20.79
N LYS A 436 12.16 4.28 21.39
CA LYS A 436 13.42 4.46 22.14
C LYS A 436 14.54 4.95 21.22
N ALA A 437 14.75 4.29 20.08
CA ALA A 437 15.80 4.60 19.11
C ALA A 437 15.70 6.01 18.48
N LEU A 438 14.49 6.57 18.44
CA LEU A 438 14.16 7.87 17.84
C LEU A 438 13.83 8.96 18.89
N GLY A 439 13.96 8.66 20.19
CA GLY A 439 13.69 9.62 21.27
C GLY A 439 12.22 10.05 21.41
N ILE A 440 11.26 9.25 20.93
CA ILE A 440 9.83 9.58 20.91
C ILE A 440 9.20 9.30 22.28
N ASP A 441 9.02 10.34 23.10
CA ASP A 441 8.47 10.22 24.45
C ASP A 441 6.96 9.94 24.47
N SER A 442 6.60 8.65 24.41
CA SER A 442 5.22 8.16 24.37
C SER A 442 4.40 8.42 25.65
N ARG A 443 4.97 9.07 26.68
CA ARG A 443 4.24 9.48 27.91
C ARG A 443 3.64 10.88 27.85
N ALA A 444 3.96 11.70 26.86
CA ALA A 444 3.52 13.10 26.77
C ALA A 444 2.00 13.33 26.78
N GLY A 445 1.19 12.28 26.53
CA GLY A 445 -0.27 12.34 26.48
C GLY A 445 -1.01 12.32 27.85
N ARG A 446 -0.33 12.24 29.00
CA ARG A 446 -0.98 12.19 30.32
C ARG A 446 -0.61 13.36 31.25
N ARG A 447 -1.59 14.24 31.51
CA ARG A 447 -1.61 15.15 32.67
C ARG A 447 -2.94 14.97 33.43
N SER A 448 -2.86 15.11 34.76
CA SER A 448 -3.94 14.89 35.76
C SER A 448 -4.34 13.43 35.99
N GLY A 449 -4.68 13.10 37.25
CA GLY A 449 -5.20 11.80 37.67
C GLY A 449 -4.39 11.07 38.75
N THR A 450 -4.41 11.59 39.99
CA THR A 450 -4.11 10.91 41.29
C THR A 450 -2.97 9.90 41.35
N ALA A 451 -1.91 10.23 42.09
CA ALA A 451 -1.00 9.22 42.61
C ALA A 451 -1.70 8.34 43.68
N ALA A 452 -1.46 7.04 43.60
CA ALA A 452 -1.73 6.08 44.67
C ALA A 452 -0.56 5.10 44.69
N GLU A 453 0.10 4.95 45.84
CA GLU A 453 1.29 4.12 45.99
C GLU A 453 0.91 2.63 46.03
N ALA A 454 1.67 1.80 45.33
CA ALA A 454 1.60 0.35 45.42
C ALA A 454 3.03 -0.18 45.57
N THR A 455 3.37 -0.61 46.79
CA THR A 455 4.73 -0.97 47.20
C THR A 455 5.31 -2.09 46.33
N GLN A 456 6.43 -1.82 45.66
CA GLN A 456 7.21 -2.84 44.96
C GLN A 456 8.30 -3.39 45.90
N PRO A 457 8.53 -4.71 45.97
CA PRO A 457 9.76 -5.25 46.53
C PRO A 457 10.93 -4.90 45.60
N SER A 458 12.08 -4.58 46.17
CA SER A 458 13.30 -4.27 45.41
C SER A 458 13.76 -5.49 44.60
N PRO A 459 14.23 -5.34 43.35
CA PRO A 459 15.01 -6.37 42.70
C PRO A 459 16.32 -6.60 43.48
N PRO A 460 16.93 -7.80 43.41
CA PRO A 460 18.25 -8.03 43.99
C PRO A 460 19.27 -7.08 43.36
N ALA A 461 20.25 -6.64 44.16
CA ALA A 461 21.33 -5.79 43.67
C ALA A 461 22.17 -6.53 42.61
N PRO A 462 22.67 -5.83 41.57
CA PRO A 462 23.53 -6.44 40.55
C PRO A 462 24.85 -6.93 41.15
N SER A 463 25.45 -7.90 40.47
CA SER A 463 26.80 -8.41 40.74
C SER A 463 27.86 -7.31 40.59
N PRO A 464 29.00 -7.38 41.32
CA PRO A 464 30.11 -6.44 41.14
C PRO A 464 30.61 -6.37 39.69
N ASP A 465 30.50 -7.46 38.95
CA ASP A 465 30.99 -7.61 37.56
C ASP A 465 30.16 -6.84 36.50
N ASP A 466 29.04 -6.21 36.91
CA ASP A 466 28.21 -5.35 36.06
C ASP A 466 28.53 -3.85 36.21
N ALA A 467 29.53 -3.48 37.03
CA ALA A 467 29.83 -2.09 37.39
C ALA A 467 30.84 -1.36 36.45
N GLU A 468 31.42 -2.04 35.47
CA GLU A 468 32.40 -1.48 34.53
C GLU A 468 31.94 -1.64 33.06
N ASP A 469 30.98 -0.81 32.62
CA ASP A 469 30.84 -0.45 31.21
C ASP A 469 31.05 1.08 31.10
N GLY A 470 32.25 1.46 30.66
CA GLY A 470 32.71 2.85 30.68
C GLY A 470 31.98 3.72 29.66
N THR A 471 31.63 4.96 30.04
CA THR A 471 30.88 5.86 29.18
C THR A 471 31.70 6.40 28.02
N MET A 472 31.65 5.72 26.87
CA MET A 472 31.79 6.33 25.56
C MET A 472 30.76 5.79 24.57
N ASP A 473 30.40 6.61 23.59
CA ASP A 473 29.08 6.56 22.95
C ASP A 473 29.07 5.71 21.68
N LEU A 474 28.49 4.51 21.77
CA LEU A 474 28.14 3.67 20.63
C LEU A 474 26.65 3.29 20.74
N SER A 475 25.89 3.62 19.69
CA SER A 475 24.45 3.37 19.63
C SER A 475 24.10 1.89 19.73
N GLU A 476 22.88 1.59 20.18
CA GLU A 476 22.31 0.24 20.20
C GLU A 476 22.52 -0.46 18.83
N PRO A 477 23.20 -1.62 18.77
CA PRO A 477 23.86 -2.14 17.55
C PRO A 477 22.89 -2.66 16.48
N PHE A 478 21.59 -2.56 16.72
CA PHE A 478 20.54 -2.99 15.80
C PHE A 478 19.59 -1.84 15.41
N ASP A 479 19.79 -0.62 15.89
CA ASP A 479 18.76 0.42 15.73
C ASP A 479 18.64 0.89 14.26
N ASP A 480 19.74 1.08 13.53
CA ASP A 480 19.69 1.32 12.08
C ASP A 480 19.07 0.14 11.31
N LEU A 481 19.41 -1.10 11.69
CA LEU A 481 18.84 -2.31 11.10
C LEU A 481 17.31 -2.32 11.31
N CYS A 482 16.84 -2.10 12.53
CA CYS A 482 15.42 -2.00 12.85
C CYS A 482 14.74 -0.86 12.09
N LYS A 483 15.36 0.33 11.98
CA LYS A 483 14.83 1.45 11.17
C LYS A 483 14.66 1.06 9.70
N ARG A 484 15.67 0.42 9.06
CA ARG A 484 15.57 -0.04 7.67
C ARG A 484 14.51 -1.12 7.47
N ARG A 485 14.51 -2.17 8.30
CA ARG A 485 13.51 -3.25 8.24
C ARG A 485 12.10 -2.72 8.50
N PHE A 486 11.95 -1.72 9.36
CA PHE A 486 10.68 -1.05 9.57
C PHE A 486 10.16 -0.34 8.32
N LEU A 487 11.02 0.39 7.58
CA LEU A 487 10.62 1.02 6.31
C LEU A 487 10.15 -0.03 5.29
N TRP A 488 10.82 -1.19 5.24
CA TRP A 488 10.49 -2.31 4.35
C TRP A 488 9.14 -2.97 4.70
N TYR A 489 8.88 -3.23 5.99
CA TYR A 489 7.67 -3.93 6.45
C TYR A 489 6.53 -2.99 6.90
N TYR A 490 6.65 -1.68 6.64
CA TYR A 490 5.68 -0.66 7.07
C TYR A 490 4.25 -0.96 6.60
N GLU A 491 4.08 -1.27 5.32
CA GLU A 491 2.78 -1.68 4.74
C GLU A 491 2.26 -2.98 5.37
N SER A 492 3.15 -3.95 5.64
CA SER A 492 2.80 -5.22 6.28
C SER A 492 2.25 -4.99 7.69
N TYR A 493 2.90 -4.17 8.53
CA TYR A 493 2.39 -3.86 9.87
C TYR A 493 1.01 -3.20 9.84
N LEU A 494 0.78 -2.24 8.92
CA LEU A 494 -0.53 -1.61 8.75
C LEU A 494 -1.59 -2.62 8.28
N HIS A 495 -1.23 -3.51 7.35
CA HIS A 495 -2.10 -4.58 6.89
C HIS A 495 -2.44 -5.59 8.00
N SER A 496 -1.48 -5.98 8.85
CA SER A 496 -1.73 -6.85 10.01
C SER A 496 -2.74 -6.21 10.97
N ILE A 497 -2.59 -4.91 11.31
CA ILE A 497 -3.54 -4.16 12.15
C ILE A 497 -4.95 -4.18 11.53
N GLN A 498 -5.06 -3.85 10.23
CA GLN A 498 -6.35 -3.83 9.53
C GLN A 498 -7.00 -5.22 9.46
N SER A 499 -6.20 -6.25 9.17
CA SER A 499 -6.62 -7.66 9.14
C SER A 499 -7.21 -8.11 10.48
N GLU A 500 -6.53 -7.82 11.60
CA GLU A 500 -7.01 -8.18 12.95
C GLU A 500 -8.31 -7.47 13.30
N CYS A 501 -8.38 -6.15 13.05
CA CYS A 501 -9.58 -5.36 13.31
C CYS A 501 -10.81 -5.82 12.50
N VAL A 502 -10.62 -6.44 11.33
CA VAL A 502 -11.70 -7.02 10.52
C VAL A 502 -12.02 -8.47 10.93
N LYS A 503 -11.04 -9.37 10.94
CA LYS A 503 -11.23 -10.81 11.21
C LYS A 503 -11.71 -11.09 12.62
N HIS A 504 -11.26 -10.29 13.59
CA HIS A 504 -11.49 -10.52 15.01
C HIS A 504 -12.19 -9.33 15.69
N ALA A 505 -13.02 -8.60 14.93
CA ALA A 505 -13.69 -7.35 15.31
C ALA A 505 -14.44 -7.37 16.66
N GLU A 506 -14.92 -8.53 17.12
CA GLU A 506 -15.55 -8.67 18.44
C GLU A 506 -14.55 -8.95 19.57
N MET A 507 -13.43 -9.60 19.25
CA MET A 507 -12.38 -10.00 20.19
C MET A 507 -11.41 -8.84 20.49
N VAL A 508 -10.99 -8.08 19.48
CA VAL A 508 -9.84 -7.15 19.56
C VAL A 508 -10.19 -5.65 19.55
N LYS A 509 -11.40 -5.28 20.01
CA LYS A 509 -11.82 -3.87 20.12
C LYS A 509 -10.90 -3.07 21.05
N ASP A 510 -10.66 -1.80 20.72
CA ASP A 510 -9.89 -0.87 21.56
C ASP A 510 -10.40 -0.85 23.02
N GLU A 511 -9.47 -0.67 23.95
CA GLU A 511 -9.62 -0.73 25.41
C GLU A 511 -10.15 -2.07 25.99
N LYS A 512 -10.45 -3.09 25.17
CA LYS A 512 -10.85 -4.43 25.64
C LYS A 512 -9.65 -5.17 26.24
N PRO A 513 -9.74 -5.72 27.48
CA PRO A 513 -8.65 -6.46 28.09
C PRO A 513 -8.37 -7.76 27.35
N PHE A 514 -7.11 -8.20 27.40
CA PHE A 514 -6.71 -9.52 26.92
C PHE A 514 -7.44 -10.64 27.68
N LYS A 515 -7.87 -11.69 26.97
CA LYS A 515 -8.36 -12.91 27.60
C LYS A 515 -7.16 -13.68 28.18
N MET A 516 -7.28 -14.14 29.42
CA MET A 516 -6.33 -15.08 30.01
C MET A 516 -6.57 -16.50 29.47
N THR A 517 -5.50 -17.23 29.17
CA THR A 517 -5.56 -18.66 28.82
C THR A 517 -5.51 -19.55 30.07
N PRO A 518 -5.90 -20.84 30.00
CA PRO A 518 -5.94 -21.72 31.17
C PRO A 518 -4.59 -21.92 31.89
N PHE A 519 -3.48 -21.73 31.18
CA PHE A 519 -2.12 -21.80 31.72
C PHE A 519 -1.61 -20.49 32.35
N GLU A 520 -2.34 -19.38 32.22
CA GLU A 520 -1.97 -18.10 32.85
C GLU A 520 -2.47 -18.01 34.30
N HIS A 521 -1.61 -18.38 35.24
CA HIS A 521 -1.85 -18.30 36.69
C HIS A 521 -1.10 -17.10 37.32
N PRO A 522 -1.43 -16.67 38.56
CA PRO A 522 -0.65 -15.64 39.26
C PRO A 522 0.86 -15.95 39.26
N GLY A 523 1.67 -14.97 38.84
CA GLY A 523 3.11 -15.14 38.57
C GLY A 523 3.46 -15.45 37.11
N ASN A 524 2.49 -15.82 36.27
CA ASN A 524 2.66 -16.16 34.86
C ASN A 524 1.49 -15.61 34.01
N THR A 525 1.25 -14.30 34.03
CA THR A 525 0.12 -13.65 33.30
C THR A 525 0.60 -12.50 32.43
N MET A 526 0.15 -12.44 31.17
CA MET A 526 0.29 -11.26 30.32
C MET A 526 -0.99 -10.40 30.36
N LEU A 527 -1.04 -9.46 31.30
CA LEU A 527 -2.16 -8.52 31.43
C LEU A 527 -1.98 -7.29 30.52
N GLY A 528 -3.04 -6.91 29.81
CA GLY A 528 -3.03 -5.77 28.90
C GLY A 528 -4.39 -5.56 28.22
N LYS A 529 -4.40 -4.71 27.19
CA LYS A 529 -5.58 -4.32 26.39
C LYS A 529 -5.20 -4.22 24.92
N PHE A 530 -6.13 -4.57 24.03
CA PHE A 530 -6.03 -4.21 22.62
C PHE A 530 -6.26 -2.69 22.47
N ASN A 531 -5.40 -2.01 21.72
CA ASN A 531 -5.50 -0.58 21.38
C ASN A 531 -4.94 -0.34 19.96
N TYR A 532 -5.48 -1.06 18.97
CA TYR A 532 -4.98 -1.08 17.60
C TYR A 532 -5.02 0.31 16.94
N SER A 533 -6.03 1.16 17.22
CA SER A 533 -6.05 2.54 16.68
C SER A 533 -4.98 3.45 17.29
N GLN A 534 -4.43 3.10 18.45
CA GLN A 534 -3.26 3.77 19.03
C GLN A 534 -1.97 3.25 18.37
N LEU A 535 -1.87 1.94 18.10
CA LEU A 535 -0.71 1.37 17.40
C LEU A 535 -0.55 2.00 16.01
N GLU A 536 -1.62 2.07 15.21
CA GLU A 536 -1.58 2.65 13.86
C GLU A 536 -1.04 4.10 13.85
N LYS A 537 -1.46 4.92 14.82
CA LYS A 537 -0.96 6.31 14.99
C LYS A 537 0.52 6.35 15.38
N ARG A 538 0.98 5.41 16.21
CA ARG A 538 2.40 5.28 16.59
C ARG A 538 3.25 4.80 15.41
N PHE A 539 2.77 3.86 14.60
CA PHE A 539 3.43 3.46 13.33
C PHE A 539 3.63 4.66 12.40
N LYS A 540 2.59 5.47 12.19
CA LYS A 540 2.67 6.70 11.39
C LYS A 540 3.65 7.72 11.96
N ALA A 541 3.71 7.89 13.29
CA ALA A 541 4.64 8.81 13.95
C ALA A 541 6.11 8.34 13.87
N VAL A 542 6.38 7.05 14.13
CA VAL A 542 7.71 6.44 13.98
C VAL A 542 8.19 6.56 12.53
N ARG A 543 7.30 6.33 11.56
CA ARG A 543 7.63 6.50 10.14
C ARG A 543 8.06 7.92 9.80
N GLN A 544 7.25 8.91 10.18
CA GLN A 544 7.55 10.33 9.99
C GLN A 544 8.87 10.76 10.66
N ALA A 545 9.24 10.16 11.79
CA ALA A 545 10.52 10.41 12.45
C ALA A 545 11.71 9.87 11.66
N ILE A 546 11.62 8.67 11.07
CA ILE A 546 12.68 8.09 10.22
C ILE A 546 12.80 8.85 8.87
N ASP A 547 11.66 9.26 8.29
CA ASP A 547 11.67 10.10 7.09
C ASP A 547 12.36 11.45 7.39
N HIS A 548 12.04 12.08 8.53
CA HIS A 548 12.64 13.37 8.93
C HIS A 548 14.13 13.25 9.35
N GLU A 549 14.53 12.16 9.98
CA GLU A 549 15.95 11.81 10.21
C GLU A 549 16.71 11.79 8.87
N THR A 550 16.14 11.11 7.87
CA THR A 550 16.69 11.01 6.51
C THR A 550 16.74 12.39 5.81
N GLU A 551 15.70 13.21 5.93
CA GLU A 551 15.74 14.62 5.47
C GLU A 551 16.86 15.42 6.16
N SER A 552 17.09 15.19 7.45
CA SER A 552 18.09 15.91 8.22
C SER A 552 19.51 15.59 7.72
N TRP A 553 19.79 14.36 7.32
CA TRP A 553 21.07 13.96 6.74
C TRP A 553 21.37 14.76 5.47
N ILE A 554 20.37 14.97 4.58
CA ILE A 554 20.53 15.76 3.34
C ILE A 554 20.94 17.21 3.63
N VAL A 555 20.42 17.81 4.71
CA VAL A 555 20.80 19.17 5.14
C VAL A 555 22.19 19.18 5.76
N GLN A 556 22.47 18.27 6.71
CA GLN A 556 23.75 18.18 7.40
C GLN A 556 24.93 17.91 6.46
N THR A 557 24.72 17.07 5.44
CA THR A 557 25.74 16.71 4.44
C THR A 557 26.01 17.85 3.46
N ARG A 558 24.99 18.62 3.06
CA ARG A 558 25.16 19.87 2.30
C ARG A 558 25.99 20.90 3.08
N ASP A 559 25.65 21.11 4.35
CA ASP A 559 26.39 21.99 5.26
C ASP A 559 27.83 21.51 5.54
N ALA A 560 28.08 20.20 5.47
CA ALA A 560 29.41 19.61 5.57
C ALA A 560 30.25 19.80 4.29
N ALA A 561 29.63 19.62 3.12
CA ALA A 561 30.29 19.78 1.83
C ALA A 561 30.70 21.25 1.58
N GLN A 562 29.84 22.21 1.93
CA GLN A 562 30.17 23.65 1.91
C GLN A 562 31.30 24.06 2.87
N ARG A 563 31.72 23.17 3.77
CA ARG A 563 32.82 23.37 4.73
C ARG A 563 33.97 22.38 4.50
N GLU A 564 34.02 21.76 3.32
CA GLU A 564 35.08 20.86 2.85
C GLU A 564 35.47 19.76 3.87
N LYS A 565 34.49 19.20 4.59
CA LYS A 565 34.79 18.17 5.60
C LYS A 565 35.43 16.93 4.96
N PRO A 566 36.39 16.26 5.62
CA PRO A 566 37.07 15.08 5.08
C PRO A 566 36.14 13.96 4.59
N LEU A 567 35.04 13.69 5.32
CA LEU A 567 34.09 12.65 4.93
C LEU A 567 33.32 13.00 3.64
N THR A 568 32.97 14.26 3.42
CA THR A 568 32.34 14.68 2.16
C THR A 568 33.30 14.63 0.98
N LEU A 569 34.61 14.84 1.20
CA LEU A 569 35.65 14.64 0.19
C LEU A 569 35.84 13.14 -0.13
N PHE A 570 35.79 12.26 0.87
CA PHE A 570 35.79 10.79 0.68
C PHE A 570 34.64 10.34 -0.23
N PHE A 571 33.41 10.82 0.01
CA PHE A 571 32.28 10.49 -0.86
C PHE A 571 32.45 11.04 -2.29
N GLN A 572 33.01 12.23 -2.49
CA GLN A 572 33.32 12.75 -3.84
C GLN A 572 34.34 11.88 -4.58
N GLN A 573 35.41 11.46 -3.90
CA GLN A 573 36.44 10.58 -4.48
C GLN A 573 35.89 9.20 -4.81
N LYS A 574 35.10 8.60 -3.90
CA LYS A 574 34.43 7.31 -4.14
C LYS A 574 33.40 7.39 -5.27
N PHE A 575 32.63 8.48 -5.36
CA PHE A 575 31.70 8.71 -6.48
C PHE A 575 32.44 8.70 -7.81
N ALA A 576 33.50 9.50 -7.96
CA ALA A 576 34.28 9.57 -9.21
C ALA A 576 34.82 8.19 -9.63
N HIS A 577 35.44 7.45 -8.71
CA HIS A 577 35.98 6.11 -8.97
C HIS A 577 34.90 5.09 -9.37
N ILE A 578 33.76 5.08 -8.68
CA ILE A 578 32.64 4.16 -8.98
C ILE A 578 32.00 4.49 -10.32
N VAL A 579 31.86 5.78 -10.66
CA VAL A 579 31.36 6.22 -11.97
C VAL A 579 32.28 5.80 -13.11
N GLU A 580 33.60 5.74 -12.89
CA GLU A 580 34.57 5.28 -13.87
C GLU A 580 34.55 3.73 -14.01
N ASP A 581 34.56 3.00 -12.90
CA ASP A 581 34.47 1.53 -12.87
C ASP A 581 33.21 1.00 -13.57
N PHE A 582 32.00 1.45 -13.18
CA PHE A 582 30.76 0.96 -13.79
C PHE A 582 30.66 1.31 -15.29
N LYS A 583 31.31 2.40 -15.75
CA LYS A 583 31.45 2.73 -17.18
C LYS A 583 32.39 1.77 -17.90
N HIS A 584 33.54 1.43 -17.30
CA HIS A 584 34.43 0.40 -17.85
C HIS A 584 33.77 -0.98 -17.92
N ARG A 585 32.96 -1.34 -16.92
CA ARG A 585 32.16 -2.57 -16.90
C ARG A 585 30.95 -2.56 -17.86
N HIS A 586 30.71 -1.47 -18.58
CA HIS A 586 29.58 -1.29 -19.51
C HIS A 586 28.21 -1.61 -18.88
N ALA A 587 28.07 -1.37 -17.57
CA ALA A 587 26.83 -1.63 -16.85
C ALA A 587 25.71 -0.68 -17.32
N PRO A 588 24.42 -1.10 -17.30
CA PRO A 588 23.30 -0.28 -17.78
C PRO A 588 22.88 0.77 -16.74
N VAL A 589 23.84 1.51 -16.17
CA VAL A 589 23.63 2.55 -15.15
C VAL A 589 24.38 3.83 -15.48
N ASP A 590 23.75 4.96 -15.19
CA ASP A 590 24.39 6.28 -15.13
C ASP A 590 24.19 6.91 -13.74
N PHE A 591 24.96 7.94 -13.39
CA PHE A 591 25.04 8.47 -12.04
C PHE A 591 25.06 10.00 -12.03
N GLU A 592 24.24 10.62 -11.17
CA GLU A 592 24.22 12.06 -10.93
C GLU A 592 24.23 12.37 -9.41
N LEU A 593 24.90 13.44 -9.00
CA LEU A 593 24.78 13.98 -7.64
C LEU A 593 23.54 14.86 -7.53
N VAL A 594 22.79 14.75 -6.44
CA VAL A 594 21.55 15.52 -6.26
C VAL A 594 21.87 16.85 -5.57
N ASP A 595 21.57 17.97 -6.25
CA ASP A 595 21.87 19.33 -5.80
C ASP A 595 23.35 19.51 -5.38
N ASP A 596 24.28 18.93 -6.15
CA ASP A 596 25.73 18.86 -5.90
C ASP A 596 26.14 18.29 -4.53
N ASN A 597 25.23 17.60 -3.82
CA ASN A 597 25.50 17.01 -2.52
C ASN A 597 26.20 15.65 -2.67
N PRO A 598 27.46 15.49 -2.21
CA PRO A 598 28.20 14.24 -2.38
C PRO A 598 27.68 13.08 -1.53
N CYS A 599 26.76 13.31 -0.59
CA CYS A 599 26.10 12.26 0.19
C CYS A 599 24.67 11.93 -0.31
N VAL A 600 24.27 12.45 -1.47
CA VAL A 600 22.97 12.13 -2.09
C VAL A 600 23.18 11.81 -3.57
N TRP A 601 23.29 10.52 -3.87
CA TRP A 601 23.53 10.02 -5.23
C TRP A 601 22.19 9.64 -5.85
N ARG A 602 22.01 9.87 -7.15
CA ARG A 602 20.93 9.27 -7.92
C ARG A 602 21.53 8.42 -9.04
N ILE A 603 21.17 7.13 -9.01
CA ILE A 603 21.48 6.15 -10.03
C ILE A 603 20.33 6.17 -11.05
N VAL A 604 20.66 6.06 -12.33
CA VAL A 604 19.72 5.93 -13.44
C VAL A 604 19.94 4.56 -14.06
N LEU A 605 19.13 3.58 -13.65
CA LEU A 605 19.17 2.21 -14.15
C LEU A 605 18.32 2.10 -15.42
N PHE A 606 18.94 1.66 -16.51
CA PHE A 606 18.28 1.38 -17.79
C PHE A 606 17.90 -0.10 -17.83
N GLY A 607 16.62 -0.42 -18.00
CA GLY A 607 16.15 -1.81 -17.99
C GLY A 607 16.71 -2.61 -19.16
N ARG A 608 17.29 -3.79 -18.88
CA ARG A 608 17.93 -4.65 -19.89
C ARG A 608 17.00 -4.99 -21.07
N PRO A 609 17.51 -4.99 -22.32
CA PRO A 609 16.77 -5.44 -23.49
C PRO A 609 16.20 -6.86 -23.33
N MET A 610 15.06 -7.13 -23.96
CA MET A 610 14.32 -8.41 -23.94
C MET A 610 13.74 -8.85 -22.58
N THR A 611 13.93 -8.08 -21.50
CA THR A 611 13.38 -8.38 -20.16
C THR A 611 11.99 -7.78 -19.96
N ASN A 612 11.36 -8.06 -18.81
CA ASN A 612 10.16 -7.33 -18.38
C ASN A 612 10.40 -5.85 -17.97
N LEU A 613 11.65 -5.37 -18.02
CA LEU A 613 12.05 -3.99 -17.76
C LEU A 613 12.47 -3.22 -19.02
N ASP A 614 12.49 -3.88 -20.20
CA ASP A 614 13.01 -3.33 -21.46
C ASP A 614 12.47 -1.93 -21.78
N GLY A 615 13.39 -1.03 -22.15
CA GLY A 615 13.13 0.40 -22.41
C GLY A 615 12.89 1.26 -21.17
N GLY A 616 12.78 0.68 -19.96
CA GLY A 616 12.58 1.41 -18.71
C GLY A 616 13.80 2.24 -18.28
N VAL A 617 13.56 3.33 -17.56
CA VAL A 617 14.59 4.25 -17.03
C VAL A 617 14.26 4.59 -15.58
N PHE A 618 14.83 3.81 -14.66
CA PHE A 618 14.53 3.87 -13.24
C PHE A 618 15.50 4.79 -12.50
N LYS A 619 14.97 5.83 -11.85
CA LYS A 619 15.74 6.77 -11.03
C LYS A 619 15.71 6.30 -9.58
N ILE A 620 16.89 6.04 -8.99
CA ILE A 620 17.05 5.47 -7.66
C ILE A 620 17.95 6.40 -6.85
N ARG A 621 17.42 7.04 -5.80
CA ARG A 621 18.21 7.91 -4.91
C ARG A 621 18.74 7.13 -3.71
N MET A 622 20.05 7.16 -3.53
CA MET A 622 20.73 6.75 -2.31
C MET A 622 21.03 8.00 -1.46
N THR A 623 20.70 7.94 -0.17
CA THR A 623 20.95 9.01 0.79
C THR A 623 21.83 8.47 1.92
N PHE A 624 23.04 9.02 2.06
CA PHE A 624 24.04 8.60 3.05
C PHE A 624 24.00 9.51 4.29
N SER A 625 24.27 8.92 5.46
CA SER A 625 24.52 9.67 6.69
C SER A 625 25.99 10.11 6.77
N LEU A 626 26.27 11.11 7.62
CA LEU A 626 27.63 11.41 8.08
C LEU A 626 28.20 10.33 9.02
N ASN A 627 27.39 9.34 9.41
CA ASN A 627 27.77 8.19 10.23
C ASN A 627 27.87 6.87 9.43
N PHE A 628 27.93 6.94 8.09
CA PHE A 628 28.20 5.78 7.23
C PHE A 628 29.70 5.52 7.09
N PRO A 629 30.18 4.26 7.12
CA PRO A 629 29.42 3.02 7.29
C PRO A 629 29.17 2.61 8.76
N GLU A 630 29.84 3.28 9.71
CA GLU A 630 30.03 2.80 11.09
C GLU A 630 28.76 2.59 11.92
N LEU A 631 27.73 3.42 11.74
CA LEU A 631 26.48 3.36 12.53
C LEU A 631 25.21 3.33 11.67
N GLU A 632 25.23 3.97 10.50
CA GLU A 632 24.02 4.22 9.70
C GLU A 632 24.22 3.88 8.22
N GLN A 633 23.26 3.12 7.67
CA GLN A 633 23.33 2.57 6.32
C GLN A 633 22.45 3.34 5.33
N PRO A 634 22.81 3.43 4.04
CA PRO A 634 22.12 4.31 3.09
C PRO A 634 20.63 3.99 2.94
N ARG A 635 19.82 5.05 2.95
CA ARG A 635 18.39 4.99 2.65
C ARG A 635 18.22 5.06 1.14
N VAL A 636 17.55 4.07 0.55
CA VAL A 636 17.44 3.91 -0.90
C VAL A 636 15.97 3.92 -1.32
N VAL A 637 15.64 4.83 -2.24
CA VAL A 637 14.28 5.06 -2.74
C VAL A 637 14.29 5.16 -4.25
N VAL A 638 13.47 4.35 -4.92
CA VAL A 638 13.15 4.47 -6.34
C VAL A 638 12.20 5.66 -6.51
N GLU A 639 12.65 6.73 -7.19
CA GLU A 639 11.88 7.97 -7.39
C GLU A 639 10.91 7.87 -8.58
N THR A 640 11.21 6.98 -9.54
CA THR A 640 10.31 6.59 -10.64
C THR A 640 9.34 5.49 -10.23
N PRO A 641 8.07 5.50 -10.70
CA PRO A 641 7.15 4.39 -10.47
C PRO A 641 7.68 3.06 -11.01
N ILE A 642 7.60 2.00 -10.18
CA ILE A 642 7.89 0.61 -10.58
C ILE A 642 6.97 -0.36 -9.82
N PHE A 643 6.36 -1.33 -10.50
CA PHE A 643 5.50 -2.35 -9.88
C PHE A 643 6.33 -3.62 -9.57
N HIS A 644 7.24 -3.52 -8.61
CA HIS A 644 8.18 -4.60 -8.27
C HIS A 644 7.96 -5.18 -6.87
N GLN A 645 8.23 -6.47 -6.69
CA GLN A 645 8.03 -7.18 -5.41
C GLN A 645 8.92 -6.67 -4.27
N ARG A 646 10.16 -6.25 -4.59
CA ARG A 646 11.14 -5.65 -3.66
C ARG A 646 11.04 -4.13 -3.51
N VAL A 647 10.07 -3.45 -4.15
CA VAL A 647 9.90 -1.99 -4.06
C VAL A 647 8.56 -1.65 -3.44
N ALA A 648 8.59 -1.08 -2.24
CA ALA A 648 7.39 -0.64 -1.53
C ALA A 648 6.67 0.50 -2.28
N LYS A 649 5.39 0.73 -1.95
CA LYS A 649 4.52 1.67 -2.69
C LYS A 649 4.98 3.14 -2.67
N ASP A 650 5.85 3.48 -1.73
CA ASP A 650 6.50 4.78 -1.54
C ASP A 650 7.89 4.86 -2.19
N GLY A 651 8.31 3.82 -2.89
CA GLY A 651 9.60 3.70 -3.56
C GLY A 651 10.72 3.07 -2.71
N VAL A 652 10.51 2.75 -1.43
CA VAL A 652 11.59 2.17 -0.60
C VAL A 652 12.00 0.79 -1.15
N LEU A 653 13.30 0.63 -1.41
CA LEU A 653 13.86 -0.60 -1.98
C LEU A 653 14.38 -1.56 -0.89
N CYS A 654 14.00 -2.84 -1.04
CA CYS A 654 14.54 -3.98 -0.30
C CYS A 654 15.71 -4.60 -1.09
N TYR A 655 16.94 -4.49 -0.56
CA TYR A 655 18.16 -4.94 -1.25
C TYR A 655 19.25 -5.37 -0.24
N PHE A 656 20.24 -6.13 -0.71
CA PHE A 656 21.19 -6.85 0.15
C PHE A 656 22.65 -6.75 -0.39
N PRO A 657 23.45 -5.77 0.11
CA PRO A 657 24.77 -5.41 -0.44
C PRO A 657 25.96 -6.25 0.05
N LYS A 658 26.51 -7.16 -0.77
CA LYS A 658 27.60 -8.15 -0.49
C LYS A 658 28.76 -7.70 0.44
N LYS A 659 29.03 -6.41 0.60
CA LYS A 659 29.77 -5.78 1.70
C LYS A 659 29.02 -4.51 2.13
N THR A 660 28.76 -4.35 3.43
CA THR A 660 27.94 -3.24 4.00
C THR A 660 28.69 -1.92 4.17
N ASP A 661 30.01 -1.96 4.02
CA ASP A 661 30.94 -0.83 4.05
C ASP A 661 31.34 -0.36 2.64
N ASP A 662 31.14 -1.19 1.61
CA ASP A 662 31.50 -0.87 0.22
C ASP A 662 30.33 -0.33 -0.61
N LEU A 663 30.53 0.88 -1.14
CA LEU A 663 29.58 1.60 -1.97
C LEU A 663 29.32 0.92 -3.33
N ALA A 664 30.30 0.22 -3.92
CA ALA A 664 30.09 -0.49 -5.18
C ALA A 664 29.17 -1.70 -4.97
N SER A 665 29.41 -2.48 -3.90
CA SER A 665 28.56 -3.59 -3.50
C SER A 665 27.11 -3.19 -3.20
N HIS A 666 26.88 -1.98 -2.65
CA HIS A 666 25.54 -1.43 -2.53
C HIS A 666 24.85 -1.19 -3.87
N ILE A 667 25.58 -0.70 -4.88
CA ILE A 667 25.02 -0.47 -6.22
C ILE A 667 24.70 -1.78 -6.93
N GLU A 668 25.59 -2.78 -6.87
CA GLU A 668 25.35 -4.10 -7.46
C GLU A 668 24.09 -4.74 -6.89
N ALA A 669 23.92 -4.76 -5.58
CA ALA A 669 22.73 -5.32 -4.96
C ALA A 669 21.43 -4.52 -5.22
N ILE A 670 21.52 -3.23 -5.57
CA ILE A 670 20.38 -2.42 -6.01
C ILE A 670 19.96 -2.82 -7.43
N ILE A 671 20.94 -3.07 -8.31
CA ILE A 671 20.72 -3.56 -9.68
C ILE A 671 20.12 -4.97 -9.63
N ASP A 672 20.78 -5.91 -8.95
CA ASP A 672 20.33 -7.29 -8.78
C ASP A 672 18.90 -7.35 -8.21
N ALA A 673 18.59 -6.56 -7.17
CA ALA A 673 17.28 -6.54 -6.53
C ALA A 673 16.13 -5.92 -7.37
N ILE A 674 16.43 -5.38 -8.55
CA ILE A 674 15.45 -4.87 -9.52
C ILE A 674 15.41 -5.76 -10.77
N GLU A 675 16.54 -6.27 -11.24
CA GLU A 675 16.66 -7.01 -12.50
C GLU A 675 16.47 -8.54 -12.38
N GLU A 676 16.31 -9.07 -11.17
CA GLU A 676 16.05 -10.50 -10.89
C GLU A 676 14.69 -10.97 -11.44
N GLU A 677 14.67 -11.47 -12.68
CA GLU A 677 13.43 -11.88 -13.38
C GLU A 677 12.75 -13.13 -12.79
N SER A 678 13.51 -14.03 -12.14
CA SER A 678 13.01 -15.29 -11.57
C SER A 678 13.44 -15.47 -10.11
N PRO A 679 12.94 -14.61 -9.20
CA PRO A 679 13.37 -14.62 -7.81
C PRO A 679 12.89 -15.87 -7.07
N ALA A 680 13.74 -16.39 -6.19
CA ALA A 680 13.35 -17.39 -5.21
C ALA A 680 12.22 -16.85 -4.32
N TYR A 681 11.30 -17.71 -3.89
CA TYR A 681 10.24 -17.32 -2.97
C TYR A 681 10.81 -17.12 -1.56
N ASP A 682 11.07 -15.86 -1.20
CA ASP A 682 11.39 -15.47 0.17
C ASP A 682 10.36 -14.44 0.68
N PRO A 683 9.41 -14.84 1.55
CA PRO A 683 8.36 -13.96 2.09
C PRO A 683 8.92 -12.74 2.86
N ARG A 684 10.20 -12.77 3.24
CA ARG A 684 10.90 -11.69 3.95
C ARG A 684 11.44 -10.61 3.01
N THR A 685 11.43 -10.81 1.69
CA THR A 685 11.77 -9.78 0.69
C THR A 685 10.57 -9.02 0.13
N LEU A 686 9.34 -9.51 0.40
CA LEU A 686 8.10 -9.14 -0.28
C LEU A 686 7.45 -7.87 0.28
N VAL A 687 8.16 -6.75 0.21
CA VAL A 687 7.68 -5.45 0.72
C VAL A 687 6.44 -4.92 0.00
N ASN A 688 6.21 -5.37 -1.24
CA ASN A 688 5.02 -5.04 -2.01
C ASN A 688 4.07 -6.24 -2.09
N LEU A 689 3.16 -6.32 -1.12
CA LEU A 689 2.20 -7.42 -0.97
C LEU A 689 1.34 -7.67 -2.23
N GLU A 690 0.98 -6.62 -2.98
CA GLU A 690 0.17 -6.80 -4.21
C GLU A 690 1.00 -7.37 -5.36
N ALA A 691 2.21 -6.85 -5.56
CA ALA A 691 3.14 -7.33 -6.57
C ALA A 691 3.53 -8.80 -6.31
N ALA A 692 3.85 -9.12 -5.05
CA ALA A 692 4.14 -10.48 -4.60
C ALA A 692 2.97 -11.45 -4.81
N ARG A 693 1.76 -11.08 -4.37
CA ARG A 693 0.57 -11.94 -4.51
C ARG A 693 0.23 -12.26 -5.99
N LEU A 694 0.68 -11.43 -6.93
CA LEU A 694 0.54 -11.70 -8.36
C LEU A 694 1.71 -12.54 -8.91
N LEU A 695 2.96 -12.26 -8.52
CA LEU A 695 4.15 -12.98 -9.01
C LEU A 695 4.16 -14.47 -8.63
N TRP A 696 3.75 -14.80 -7.39
CA TRP A 696 3.60 -16.18 -6.91
C TRP A 696 2.13 -16.63 -6.84
N GLY A 697 1.24 -15.95 -7.57
CA GLY A 697 -0.15 -16.36 -7.75
C GLY A 697 -0.31 -17.44 -8.82
N SER A 698 -1.54 -17.61 -9.31
CA SER A 698 -1.83 -18.47 -10.46
C SER A 698 -1.10 -18.02 -11.74
N THR A 699 -1.00 -18.89 -12.74
CA THR A 699 -0.33 -18.60 -14.02
C THR A 699 -0.82 -17.32 -14.70
N ASP A 700 -2.12 -17.01 -14.59
CA ASP A 700 -2.69 -15.77 -15.15
C ASP A 700 -2.44 -14.54 -14.27
N GLU A 701 -2.28 -14.70 -12.97
CA GLU A 701 -1.82 -13.65 -12.07
C GLU A 701 -0.33 -13.32 -12.28
N LYS A 702 0.51 -14.32 -12.56
CA LYS A 702 1.91 -14.09 -12.95
C LYS A 702 2.01 -13.40 -14.31
N LYS A 703 1.13 -13.73 -15.28
CA LYS A 703 0.97 -12.92 -16.52
C LYS A 703 0.55 -11.49 -16.22
N LEU A 704 -0.34 -11.27 -15.26
CA LEU A 704 -0.77 -9.93 -14.83
C LEU A 704 0.35 -9.15 -14.13
N TYR A 705 1.17 -9.79 -13.32
CA TYR A 705 2.41 -9.21 -12.76
C TYR A 705 3.34 -8.76 -13.89
N ASN A 706 3.72 -9.64 -14.82
CA ASN A 706 4.58 -9.32 -15.97
C ASN A 706 3.98 -8.24 -16.88
N ARG A 707 2.66 -8.06 -16.92
CA ARG A 707 1.98 -6.97 -17.62
C ARG A 707 2.06 -5.64 -16.85
N LYS A 708 1.91 -5.65 -15.52
CA LYS A 708 2.06 -4.47 -14.67
C LYS A 708 3.52 -3.99 -14.60
N LEU A 709 4.48 -4.92 -14.49
CA LEU A 709 5.91 -4.62 -14.44
C LEU A 709 6.36 -3.88 -15.72
N ARG A 710 6.10 -4.45 -16.91
CA ARG A 710 6.37 -3.80 -18.21
C ARG A 710 5.65 -2.46 -18.39
N ARG A 711 4.41 -2.35 -17.91
CA ARG A 711 3.69 -1.07 -17.90
C ARG A 711 4.42 -0.02 -17.05
N SER A 712 4.90 -0.40 -15.85
CA SER A 712 5.65 0.51 -14.99
C SER A 712 7.03 0.89 -15.57
N ALA A 713 7.67 -0.01 -16.33
CA ALA A 713 8.86 0.32 -17.12
C ALA A 713 8.56 1.42 -18.15
N GLN A 714 7.47 1.29 -18.91
CA GLN A 714 7.02 2.35 -19.83
C GLN A 714 6.70 3.67 -19.11
N GLU A 715 6.00 3.62 -17.97
CA GLU A 715 5.63 4.80 -17.17
C GLU A 715 6.87 5.51 -16.56
N SER A 716 7.96 4.79 -16.27
CA SER A 716 9.24 5.39 -15.83
C SER A 716 9.85 6.32 -16.88
N VAL A 717 9.74 5.99 -18.18
CA VAL A 717 10.23 6.82 -19.30
C VAL A 717 9.41 8.11 -19.41
N GLU A 718 8.09 8.01 -19.23
CA GLU A 718 7.21 9.17 -19.19
C GLU A 718 7.53 10.10 -18.00
N TYR A 719 7.81 9.52 -16.83
CA TYR A 719 8.21 10.25 -15.63
C TYR A 719 9.54 10.99 -15.81
N VAL A 720 10.57 10.34 -16.38
CA VAL A 720 11.87 10.98 -16.66
C VAL A 720 11.73 12.08 -17.71
N SER A 721 10.88 11.88 -18.72
CA SER A 721 10.58 12.87 -19.76
C SER A 721 9.91 14.12 -19.19
N ALA A 722 8.93 13.95 -18.29
CA ALA A 722 8.30 15.07 -17.59
C ALA A 722 9.28 15.78 -16.64
N SER A 723 10.07 15.02 -15.88
CA SER A 723 11.04 15.54 -14.89
C SER A 723 12.16 16.38 -15.52
N ARG A 724 12.51 16.14 -16.79
CA ARG A 724 13.49 16.97 -17.53
C ARG A 724 12.95 18.36 -17.92
N MET A 725 11.63 18.59 -17.89
CA MET A 725 11.03 19.90 -18.17
C MET A 725 10.89 20.79 -16.93
N SER A 726 11.05 20.24 -15.71
CA SER A 726 10.71 20.93 -14.46
C SER A 726 11.90 21.46 -13.64
N PHE A 727 13.10 21.55 -14.22
CA PHE A 727 14.33 21.79 -13.45
C PHE A 727 14.56 23.24 -12.98
N ASP A 728 13.64 24.15 -13.27
CA ASP A 728 13.81 25.60 -13.04
C ASP A 728 12.73 26.18 -12.09
N ARG A 729 12.69 25.69 -10.83
CA ARG A 729 12.04 26.33 -9.67
C ARG A 729 12.37 25.67 -8.31
N PRO A 730 12.52 26.42 -7.20
CA PRO A 730 12.70 25.85 -5.86
C PRO A 730 11.42 25.23 -5.29
N ARG A 731 11.51 24.02 -4.71
CA ARG A 731 10.39 23.36 -4.02
C ARG A 731 10.09 24.00 -2.66
N ALA A 732 8.92 24.62 -2.53
CA ALA A 732 8.39 25.09 -1.24
C ALA A 732 7.72 23.95 -0.45
N LYS A 733 8.01 23.87 0.86
CA LYS A 733 7.54 22.78 1.75
C LYS A 733 6.01 22.77 1.90
N ARG A 734 5.38 21.60 1.73
CA ARG A 734 4.01 21.33 2.20
C ARG A 734 4.05 20.48 3.47
N ARG A 735 3.53 21.02 4.57
CA ARG A 735 3.17 20.25 5.77
C ARG A 735 1.68 19.91 5.70
N GLY A 736 1.34 18.65 5.97
CA GLY A 736 -0.04 18.19 5.97
C GLY A 736 -0.89 18.76 7.12
N LYS A 737 -2.21 18.65 6.96
CA LYS A 737 -3.23 18.81 8.00
C LYS A 737 -4.37 17.84 7.70
N GLU A 738 -4.90 17.19 8.73
CA GLU A 738 -6.16 16.45 8.64
C GLU A 738 -7.00 16.65 9.92
N LEU A 739 -8.28 16.29 9.85
CA LEU A 739 -9.26 16.19 10.94
C LEU A 739 -9.56 17.47 11.76
N HIS A 740 -10.68 18.12 11.39
CA HIS A 740 -11.81 18.10 12.32
C HIS A 740 -13.18 18.05 11.65
N LEU A 741 -13.98 17.05 12.03
CA LEU A 741 -15.32 16.80 11.49
C LEU A 741 -16.39 17.36 12.43
N ARG A 742 -16.68 18.67 12.38
CA ARG A 742 -17.90 19.29 12.95
C ARG A 742 -18.07 20.77 12.58
N LEU A 743 -18.85 21.04 11.53
CA LEU A 743 -19.92 22.06 11.43
C LEU A 743 -20.30 22.30 9.96
N LEU A 744 -21.59 22.18 9.64
CA LEU A 744 -22.12 22.43 8.31
C LEU A 744 -22.57 23.90 8.19
N MET A 745 -22.43 24.47 6.98
CA MET A 745 -23.06 25.72 6.54
C MET A 745 -22.77 27.00 7.36
N HIS A 746 -21.50 27.42 7.46
CA HIS A 746 -21.19 28.81 7.83
C HIS A 746 -20.11 29.44 6.91
N PRO A 747 -20.24 30.71 6.45
CA PRO A 747 -19.32 31.29 5.46
C PRO A 747 -17.87 31.52 5.93
N SER A 748 -17.62 31.50 7.24
CA SER A 748 -16.37 31.96 7.86
C SER A 748 -15.14 31.09 7.58
N PHE A 749 -15.30 29.88 7.04
CA PHE A 749 -14.16 28.98 6.75
C PHE A 749 -13.25 29.43 5.59
N TYR A 750 -13.64 30.47 4.84
CA TYR A 750 -12.76 31.08 3.82
C TYR A 750 -11.67 31.99 4.40
N GLN A 751 -11.71 32.37 5.69
CA GLN A 751 -10.86 33.43 6.24
C GLN A 751 -9.53 32.98 6.87
N GLU A 752 -9.32 31.70 7.17
CA GLU A 752 -8.05 31.24 7.78
C GLU A 752 -6.94 30.90 6.76
N SER A 753 -7.27 30.86 5.47
CA SER A 753 -6.30 30.62 4.37
C SER A 753 -5.73 31.94 3.79
N THR A 754 -6.48 33.04 3.88
CA THR A 754 -6.15 34.31 3.19
C THR A 754 -4.91 35.01 3.73
N ALA A 755 -4.54 34.79 4.99
CA ALA A 755 -3.38 35.42 5.63
C ALA A 755 -2.04 35.11 4.94
N ALA A 756 -1.93 33.95 4.25
CA ALA A 756 -0.74 33.54 3.51
C ALA A 756 -0.77 33.91 2.01
N MET A 757 -1.89 34.46 1.50
CA MET A 757 -2.10 34.71 0.07
C MET A 757 -2.23 36.21 -0.29
N SER A 758 -1.87 37.11 0.63
CA SER A 758 -2.13 38.57 0.57
C SER A 758 -1.32 39.35 -0.49
N ASN A 759 -0.72 38.68 -1.49
CA ASN A 759 0.15 39.28 -2.50
C ASN A 759 -0.23 38.87 -3.93
N GLN A 760 -1.51 38.58 -4.19
CA GLN A 760 -2.01 38.31 -5.55
C GLN A 760 -2.49 39.58 -6.24
N GLN A 761 -2.06 39.76 -7.50
CA GLN A 761 -2.42 40.92 -8.31
C GLN A 761 -3.92 40.91 -8.67
N ALA A 762 -4.54 42.09 -8.66
CA ALA A 762 -5.97 42.27 -8.90
C ALA A 762 -6.38 41.92 -10.36
N LEU A 763 -7.49 41.20 -10.52
CA LEU A 763 -8.05 40.87 -11.85
C LEU A 763 -8.90 42.02 -12.46
N GLY A 764 -9.21 43.05 -11.67
CA GLY A 764 -9.99 44.20 -12.12
C GLY A 764 -11.47 43.87 -12.30
N SER A 765 -12.09 44.34 -13.38
CA SER A 765 -13.48 43.99 -13.71
C SER A 765 -13.53 42.64 -14.44
N VAL A 766 -14.27 41.66 -13.92
CA VAL A 766 -14.37 40.30 -14.47
C VAL A 766 -15.83 39.99 -14.80
N LEU A 767 -16.11 39.61 -16.04
CA LEU A 767 -17.44 39.18 -16.49
C LEU A 767 -17.48 37.66 -16.71
N VAL A 768 -18.28 36.95 -15.92
CA VAL A 768 -18.52 35.51 -16.06
C VAL A 768 -19.84 35.27 -16.81
N THR A 769 -19.79 34.74 -18.03
CA THR A 769 -21.02 34.42 -18.77
C THR A 769 -21.46 32.98 -18.47
N GLY A 770 -22.73 32.73 -18.20
CA GLY A 770 -23.20 31.47 -17.63
C GLY A 770 -22.90 31.33 -16.14
N GLY A 771 -22.64 32.46 -15.46
CA GLY A 771 -22.24 32.50 -14.04
C GLY A 771 -23.30 32.01 -13.05
N CYS A 772 -24.55 31.83 -13.46
CA CYS A 772 -25.59 31.18 -12.63
C CYS A 772 -25.63 29.66 -12.85
N GLY A 773 -24.87 29.13 -13.81
CA GLY A 773 -24.75 27.71 -14.11
C GLY A 773 -23.82 26.95 -13.16
N PHE A 774 -23.64 25.65 -13.42
CA PHE A 774 -22.83 24.73 -12.60
C PHE A 774 -21.39 25.23 -12.41
N LEU A 775 -20.55 25.17 -13.46
CA LEU A 775 -19.16 25.67 -13.38
C LEU A 775 -19.10 27.18 -13.09
N GLY A 776 -19.93 27.98 -13.75
CA GLY A 776 -19.90 29.44 -13.65
C GLY A 776 -20.10 29.95 -12.22
N SER A 777 -20.99 29.33 -11.44
CA SER A 777 -21.24 29.75 -10.06
C SER A 777 -20.09 29.40 -9.10
N HIS A 778 -19.35 28.32 -9.35
CA HIS A 778 -18.11 28.02 -8.63
C HIS A 778 -16.98 29.00 -9.00
N ILE A 779 -16.89 29.43 -10.26
CA ILE A 779 -15.96 30.50 -10.68
C ILE A 779 -16.29 31.82 -9.96
N VAL A 780 -17.57 32.22 -9.94
CA VAL A 780 -18.02 33.42 -9.21
C VAL A 780 -17.71 33.32 -7.72
N ARG A 781 -18.00 32.18 -7.08
CA ARG A 781 -17.66 31.92 -5.67
C ARG A 781 -16.16 32.04 -5.39
N LEU A 782 -15.29 31.48 -6.25
CA LEU A 782 -13.84 31.57 -6.06
C LEU A 782 -13.29 32.97 -6.36
N LEU A 783 -13.87 33.73 -7.29
CA LEU A 783 -13.50 35.13 -7.52
C LEU A 783 -13.79 35.96 -6.27
N ILE A 784 -14.99 35.88 -5.71
CA ILE A 784 -15.40 36.59 -4.49
C ILE A 784 -14.52 36.19 -3.30
N GLY A 785 -14.29 34.87 -3.11
CA GLY A 785 -13.56 34.34 -1.97
C GLY A 785 -12.04 34.57 -1.99
N ARG A 786 -11.42 34.79 -3.17
CA ARG A 786 -9.96 35.00 -3.31
C ARG A 786 -9.56 36.43 -3.63
N TYR A 787 -10.43 37.19 -4.31
CA TYR A 787 -10.15 38.56 -4.73
C TYR A 787 -11.25 39.52 -4.23
N PRO A 788 -11.32 39.76 -2.90
CA PRO A 788 -12.34 40.63 -2.33
C PRO A 788 -12.30 42.07 -2.87
N ALA A 789 -13.45 42.74 -2.83
CA ALA A 789 -13.57 44.13 -3.25
C ALA A 789 -12.70 45.06 -2.34
N PRO A 790 -12.09 46.14 -2.89
CA PRO A 790 -12.33 46.71 -4.21
C PRO A 790 -11.43 46.14 -5.33
N ALA A 791 -10.56 45.16 -5.05
CA ALA A 791 -9.52 44.71 -5.99
C ALA A 791 -10.11 44.09 -7.28
N THR A 792 -11.10 43.21 -7.13
CA THR A 792 -11.82 42.60 -8.26
C THR A 792 -13.30 42.90 -8.16
N LYS A 793 -13.93 43.24 -9.30
CA LYS A 793 -15.38 43.44 -9.42
C LYS A 793 -15.96 42.29 -10.24
N VAL A 794 -16.84 41.50 -9.63
CA VAL A 794 -17.41 40.31 -10.26
C VAL A 794 -18.77 40.65 -10.86
N HIS A 795 -18.88 40.44 -12.17
CA HIS A 795 -20.10 40.63 -12.93
C HIS A 795 -20.51 39.30 -13.56
N VAL A 796 -21.81 39.03 -13.64
CA VAL A 796 -22.37 37.82 -14.23
C VAL A 796 -23.32 38.19 -15.37
N LEU A 797 -23.16 37.55 -16.51
CA LEU A 797 -24.12 37.56 -17.61
C LEU A 797 -24.76 36.16 -17.72
N ASP A 798 -26.07 36.07 -17.54
CA ASP A 798 -26.81 34.81 -17.70
C ASP A 798 -28.21 35.10 -18.26
N LEU A 799 -28.86 34.09 -18.84
CA LEU A 799 -30.26 34.21 -19.25
C LEU A 799 -31.18 34.27 -18.01
N HIS A 800 -30.76 33.63 -16.90
CA HIS A 800 -31.54 33.54 -15.66
C HIS A 800 -30.69 33.89 -14.43
N THR A 801 -30.91 35.09 -13.88
CA THR A 801 -30.15 35.68 -12.75
C THR A 801 -30.81 35.44 -11.39
N ASN A 802 -31.54 34.32 -11.23
CA ASN A 802 -32.36 34.00 -10.05
C ASN A 802 -31.92 32.74 -9.30
N ARG A 803 -30.77 32.15 -9.66
CA ARG A 803 -30.21 30.92 -9.10
C ARG A 803 -28.71 31.04 -8.90
N ASN A 804 -28.15 30.36 -7.90
CA ASN A 804 -26.72 30.38 -7.59
C ASN A 804 -26.11 31.80 -7.49
N THR A 805 -26.88 32.74 -6.95
CA THR A 805 -26.49 34.15 -6.83
C THR A 805 -25.71 34.43 -5.53
N PHE A 806 -24.85 35.45 -5.58
CA PHE A 806 -23.99 35.89 -4.47
C PHE A 806 -24.11 37.42 -4.32
N PRO A 807 -24.42 37.98 -3.12
CA PRO A 807 -24.62 39.43 -2.94
C PRO A 807 -23.45 40.32 -3.37
N GLU A 808 -22.23 39.78 -3.40
CA GLU A 808 -20.99 40.46 -3.74
C GLU A 808 -20.76 40.60 -5.25
N ALA A 809 -21.58 39.95 -6.09
CA ALA A 809 -21.49 40.01 -7.54
C ALA A 809 -22.70 40.72 -8.18
N SER A 810 -22.48 41.42 -9.29
CA SER A 810 -23.54 42.11 -10.04
C SER A 810 -24.07 41.25 -11.18
N TYR A 811 -25.37 40.98 -11.20
CA TYR A 811 -26.00 40.09 -12.18
C TYR A 811 -26.74 40.88 -13.28
N HIS A 812 -26.48 40.52 -14.53
CA HIS A 812 -27.08 41.11 -15.73
C HIS A 812 -27.82 40.02 -16.51
N ALA A 813 -29.11 40.22 -16.74
CA ALA A 813 -29.91 39.31 -17.57
C ALA A 813 -29.70 39.63 -19.06
N GLY A 814 -29.30 38.64 -19.85
CA GLY A 814 -29.09 38.82 -21.28
C GLY A 814 -28.91 37.51 -22.05
N ASP A 815 -29.30 37.52 -23.33
CA ASP A 815 -29.09 36.42 -24.27
C ASP A 815 -27.78 36.67 -25.03
N LEU A 816 -26.84 35.72 -25.00
CA LEU A 816 -25.58 35.81 -25.75
C LEU A 816 -25.80 35.79 -27.27
N THR A 817 -26.98 35.37 -27.71
CA THR A 817 -27.37 35.30 -29.12
C THR A 817 -28.14 36.55 -29.60
N ASP A 818 -28.24 37.60 -28.76
CA ASP A 818 -28.54 38.98 -29.17
C ASP A 818 -27.27 39.86 -29.05
N PRO A 819 -26.66 40.24 -30.19
CA PRO A 819 -25.49 41.12 -30.19
C PRO A 819 -25.72 42.50 -29.58
N SER A 820 -26.97 42.96 -29.48
CA SER A 820 -27.35 44.26 -28.89
C SER A 820 -27.25 44.20 -27.37
N SER A 821 -27.82 43.15 -26.75
CA SER A 821 -27.75 42.89 -25.32
C SER A 821 -26.30 42.70 -24.86
N VAL A 822 -25.52 41.88 -25.56
CA VAL A 822 -24.10 41.62 -25.24
C VAL A 822 -23.27 42.90 -25.28
N ARG A 823 -23.37 43.70 -26.35
CA ARG A 823 -22.66 45.00 -26.47
C ARG A 823 -23.08 45.98 -25.38
N LYS A 824 -24.37 46.09 -25.07
CA LYS A 824 -24.90 46.96 -23.99
C LYS A 824 -24.29 46.61 -22.63
N ILE A 825 -24.24 45.33 -22.28
CA ILE A 825 -23.71 44.86 -20.98
C ILE A 825 -22.19 45.05 -20.91
N LEU A 826 -21.46 44.76 -21.99
CA LEU A 826 -20.01 45.01 -22.04
C LEU A 826 -19.67 46.52 -21.95
N ALA A 827 -20.44 47.39 -22.62
CA ALA A 827 -20.26 48.84 -22.52
C ALA A 827 -20.56 49.40 -21.11
N GLN A 828 -21.48 48.76 -20.37
CA GLN A 828 -21.81 49.08 -18.98
C GLN A 828 -20.76 48.57 -17.98
N VAL A 829 -20.25 47.34 -18.17
CA VAL A 829 -19.35 46.65 -17.23
C VAL A 829 -17.87 46.96 -17.46
N LYS A 830 -17.47 47.17 -18.72
CA LYS A 830 -16.09 47.38 -19.18
C LYS A 830 -15.09 46.40 -18.55
N PRO A 831 -15.29 45.08 -18.74
CA PRO A 831 -14.46 44.07 -18.07
C PRO A 831 -13.04 44.06 -18.62
N ASN A 832 -12.07 43.80 -17.74
CA ASN A 832 -10.70 43.47 -18.10
C ASN A 832 -10.58 42.00 -18.51
N VAL A 833 -11.38 41.12 -17.89
CA VAL A 833 -11.42 39.68 -18.18
C VAL A 833 -12.85 39.25 -18.51
N VAL A 834 -13.02 38.47 -19.57
CA VAL A 834 -14.24 37.69 -19.82
C VAL A 834 -13.94 36.21 -19.59
N ILE A 835 -14.76 35.55 -18.77
CA ILE A 835 -14.71 34.10 -18.56
C ILE A 835 -16.00 33.50 -19.12
N HIS A 836 -15.89 32.78 -20.23
CA HIS A 836 -17.01 32.32 -21.04
C HIS A 836 -17.34 30.83 -20.78
N THR A 837 -18.24 30.59 -19.82
CA THR A 837 -18.69 29.23 -19.42
C THR A 837 -20.13 28.91 -19.83
N ALA A 838 -20.72 29.71 -20.73
CA ALA A 838 -22.10 29.51 -21.17
C ALA A 838 -22.18 28.33 -22.16
N SER A 839 -23.20 27.48 -21.98
CA SER A 839 -23.55 26.36 -22.86
C SER A 839 -24.96 25.88 -22.53
N PRO A 840 -25.76 25.42 -23.50
CA PRO A 840 -26.94 24.61 -23.23
C PRO A 840 -26.56 23.29 -22.54
N VAL A 841 -27.54 22.66 -21.89
CA VAL A 841 -27.37 21.36 -21.21
C VAL A 841 -27.21 20.24 -22.24
N PHE A 842 -26.24 19.35 -22.03
CA PHE A 842 -25.88 18.30 -23.00
C PHE A 842 -26.97 17.22 -23.13
N SER A 843 -27.67 16.88 -22.05
CA SER A 843 -28.60 15.74 -21.97
C SER A 843 -29.92 15.88 -22.75
N SER A 844 -30.02 16.78 -23.72
CA SER A 844 -31.28 17.23 -24.33
C SER A 844 -31.30 17.17 -25.87
N VAL A 845 -30.43 16.37 -26.49
CA VAL A 845 -30.16 16.39 -27.95
C VAL A 845 -31.35 15.92 -28.80
N THR A 846 -32.19 16.87 -29.21
CA THR A 846 -33.21 16.72 -30.25
C THR A 846 -32.86 17.61 -31.45
N GLY A 847 -33.57 17.51 -32.58
CA GLY A 847 -33.29 18.33 -33.76
C GLY A 847 -33.22 19.84 -33.45
N LYS A 848 -34.25 20.38 -32.79
CA LYS A 848 -34.32 21.79 -32.39
C LYS A 848 -33.25 22.20 -31.36
N SER A 849 -32.75 21.26 -30.56
CA SER A 849 -31.69 21.59 -29.59
C SER A 849 -30.31 21.62 -30.25
N LYS A 850 -30.09 20.97 -31.41
CA LYS A 850 -28.84 21.11 -32.17
C LYS A 850 -28.69 22.52 -32.71
N GLU A 851 -29.75 23.07 -33.29
CA GLU A 851 -29.83 24.48 -33.72
C GLU A 851 -29.52 25.44 -32.56
N LEU A 852 -30.16 25.24 -31.39
CA LEU A 852 -29.89 26.04 -30.18
C LEU A 852 -28.45 25.86 -29.67
N MET A 853 -27.90 24.65 -29.72
CA MET A 853 -26.54 24.34 -29.28
C MET A 853 -25.50 25.04 -30.16
N TYR A 854 -25.67 25.02 -31.48
CA TYR A 854 -24.82 25.81 -32.39
C TYR A 854 -25.00 27.32 -32.18
N LYS A 855 -26.25 27.80 -32.06
CA LYS A 855 -26.55 29.23 -31.86
C LYS A 855 -25.91 29.78 -30.58
N VAL A 856 -25.86 29.01 -29.51
CA VAL A 856 -25.24 29.45 -28.24
C VAL A 856 -23.73 29.17 -28.21
N ASN A 857 -23.28 27.96 -28.55
CA ASN A 857 -21.88 27.56 -28.40
C ASN A 857 -20.95 28.15 -29.45
N VAL A 858 -21.41 28.38 -30.68
CA VAL A 858 -20.56 28.91 -31.78
C VAL A 858 -20.89 30.37 -32.05
N GLU A 859 -22.15 30.65 -32.42
CA GLU A 859 -22.58 31.99 -32.80
C GLU A 859 -22.59 32.96 -31.60
N GLY A 860 -23.12 32.54 -30.44
CA GLY A 860 -23.04 33.31 -29.20
C GLY A 860 -21.60 33.57 -28.72
N THR A 861 -20.69 32.61 -28.93
CA THR A 861 -19.25 32.79 -28.67
C THR A 861 -18.65 33.84 -29.62
N ARG A 862 -18.95 33.77 -30.92
CA ARG A 862 -18.51 34.76 -31.93
C ARG A 862 -18.97 36.18 -31.58
N VAL A 863 -20.26 36.34 -31.29
CA VAL A 863 -20.87 37.61 -30.86
C VAL A 863 -20.19 38.16 -29.60
N LEU A 864 -19.89 37.30 -28.62
CA LEU A 864 -19.21 37.68 -27.39
C LEU A 864 -17.74 38.07 -27.63
N LEU A 865 -17.02 37.39 -28.52
CA LEU A 865 -15.64 37.73 -28.91
C LEU A 865 -15.55 39.07 -29.64
N GLU A 866 -16.43 39.31 -30.61
CA GLU A 866 -16.52 40.57 -31.36
C GLU A 866 -16.78 41.75 -30.40
N ALA A 867 -17.83 41.64 -29.58
CA ALA A 867 -18.17 42.68 -28.61
C ALA A 867 -17.10 42.84 -27.51
N SER A 868 -16.35 41.78 -27.16
CA SER A 868 -15.22 41.88 -26.22
C SER A 868 -14.04 42.66 -26.79
N LYS A 869 -13.74 42.48 -28.09
CA LYS A 869 -12.72 43.27 -28.81
C LYS A 869 -13.13 44.75 -28.89
N GLU A 870 -14.39 45.02 -29.24
CA GLU A 870 -14.97 46.38 -29.25
C GLU A 870 -14.91 47.06 -27.88
N ALA A 871 -15.16 46.31 -26.80
CA ALA A 871 -15.14 46.82 -25.43
C ALA A 871 -13.73 46.93 -24.80
N ALA A 872 -12.66 46.64 -25.56
CA ALA A 872 -11.28 46.63 -25.11
C ALA A 872 -11.02 45.73 -23.87
N VAL A 873 -11.65 44.55 -23.86
CA VAL A 873 -11.31 43.45 -22.95
C VAL A 873 -9.84 43.05 -23.16
N LYS A 874 -9.13 42.67 -22.09
CA LYS A 874 -7.71 42.30 -22.16
C LYS A 874 -7.49 40.80 -22.33
N ALA A 875 -8.26 40.01 -21.58
CA ALA A 875 -8.13 38.57 -21.46
C ALA A 875 -9.48 37.85 -21.64
N PHE A 876 -9.48 36.75 -22.39
CA PHE A 876 -10.68 35.93 -22.64
C PHE A 876 -10.38 34.46 -22.37
N VAL A 877 -11.09 33.86 -21.41
CA VAL A 877 -10.95 32.44 -21.03
C VAL A 877 -12.20 31.67 -21.43
N TYR A 878 -12.07 30.68 -22.31
CA TYR A 878 -13.18 29.86 -22.79
C TYR A 878 -13.28 28.50 -22.09
N THR A 879 -14.49 28.06 -21.73
CA THR A 879 -14.72 26.65 -21.35
C THR A 879 -15.02 25.80 -22.59
N SER A 880 -14.01 25.06 -23.04
CA SER A 880 -14.10 23.99 -24.03
C SER A 880 -14.48 22.65 -23.35
N SER A 881 -13.98 21.52 -23.82
CA SER A 881 -14.21 20.17 -23.27
C SER A 881 -13.01 19.27 -23.61
N ALA A 882 -12.58 18.36 -22.73
CA ALA A 882 -11.57 17.35 -23.09
C ALA A 882 -12.09 16.35 -24.14
N SER A 883 -13.40 16.31 -24.43
CA SER A 883 -13.96 15.49 -25.51
C SER A 883 -13.75 16.06 -26.92
N VAL A 884 -13.26 17.29 -27.09
CA VAL A 884 -13.00 17.86 -28.44
C VAL A 884 -11.89 17.13 -29.22
N ILE A 885 -11.09 16.31 -28.54
CA ILE A 885 -10.07 15.41 -29.11
C ILE A 885 -10.50 13.94 -29.12
N SER A 886 -11.78 13.63 -28.83
CA SER A 886 -12.33 12.28 -28.84
C SER A 886 -13.20 12.04 -30.06
N ASP A 887 -13.05 10.89 -30.70
CA ASP A 887 -13.94 10.39 -31.76
C ASP A 887 -15.09 9.51 -31.21
N THR A 888 -15.14 9.29 -29.90
CA THR A 888 -16.06 8.38 -29.18
C THR A 888 -15.95 6.87 -29.55
N VAL A 889 -14.89 6.49 -30.26
CA VAL A 889 -14.61 5.11 -30.71
C VAL A 889 -13.31 4.59 -30.11
N ASN A 890 -12.24 5.38 -30.15
CA ASN A 890 -10.93 5.01 -29.64
C ASN A 890 -10.73 5.43 -28.17
N ASN A 891 -9.87 4.68 -27.46
CA ASN A 891 -9.45 5.03 -26.11
C ASN A 891 -8.52 6.26 -26.12
N LEU A 892 -8.62 7.10 -25.10
CA LEU A 892 -7.69 8.21 -24.86
C LEU A 892 -6.83 7.87 -23.64
N ILE A 893 -5.56 7.61 -23.88
CA ILE A 893 -4.59 7.11 -22.88
C ILE A 893 -3.47 8.14 -22.82
N ASN A 894 -3.30 8.79 -21.65
CA ASN A 894 -2.36 9.91 -21.48
C ASN A 894 -2.49 11.02 -22.55
N ALA A 895 -3.71 11.25 -23.07
CA ALA A 895 -3.93 12.22 -24.14
C ALA A 895 -3.68 13.67 -23.67
N ASP A 896 -3.15 14.51 -24.55
CA ASP A 896 -2.76 15.89 -24.26
C ASP A 896 -3.18 16.87 -25.37
N GLU A 897 -2.83 18.15 -25.25
CA GLU A 897 -3.28 19.18 -26.18
C GLU A 897 -2.67 19.10 -27.59
N ARG A 898 -1.69 18.22 -27.82
CA ARG A 898 -1.13 17.93 -29.15
C ARG A 898 -2.06 17.07 -30.00
N TRP A 899 -3.08 16.45 -29.40
CA TRP A 899 -4.10 15.70 -30.12
C TRP A 899 -5.00 16.64 -30.94
N SER A 900 -5.23 16.27 -32.20
CA SER A 900 -6.04 17.03 -33.15
C SER A 900 -7.50 17.16 -32.72
N LEU A 901 -8.10 18.32 -33.00
CA LEU A 901 -9.54 18.55 -32.82
C LEU A 901 -10.37 17.69 -33.77
N VAL A 902 -11.24 16.85 -33.21
CA VAL A 902 -12.12 15.96 -33.96
C VAL A 902 -13.43 16.69 -34.26
N ARG A 903 -13.68 16.96 -35.54
CA ARG A 903 -14.84 17.75 -36.02
C ARG A 903 -15.62 17.09 -37.16
N GLY A 904 -16.83 17.58 -37.40
CA GLY A 904 -17.69 17.23 -38.52
C GLY A 904 -18.01 15.74 -38.58
N LYS A 905 -17.83 15.09 -39.74
CA LYS A 905 -18.16 13.66 -39.93
C LYS A 905 -17.38 12.68 -39.04
N LEU A 906 -16.25 13.11 -38.47
CA LEU A 906 -15.47 12.31 -37.52
C LEU A 906 -15.96 12.47 -36.07
N GLN A 907 -16.74 13.52 -35.78
CA GLN A 907 -17.24 13.82 -34.45
C GLN A 907 -18.68 13.33 -34.29
N VAL A 908 -18.85 12.18 -33.65
CA VAL A 908 -20.17 11.58 -33.41
C VAL A 908 -20.97 12.39 -32.37
N GLU A 909 -20.29 13.04 -31.42
CA GLU A 909 -20.92 13.85 -30.39
C GLU A 909 -21.02 15.32 -30.82
N TYR A 910 -22.19 15.72 -31.32
CA TYR A 910 -22.46 17.07 -31.82
C TYR A 910 -22.13 18.21 -30.83
N TYR A 911 -22.22 17.96 -29.52
CA TYR A 911 -21.78 18.92 -28.50
C TYR A 911 -20.27 19.20 -28.61
N SER A 912 -19.44 18.15 -28.66
CA SER A 912 -18.00 18.28 -28.82
C SER A 912 -17.61 18.89 -30.17
N ASP A 913 -18.41 18.69 -31.23
CA ASP A 913 -18.23 19.40 -32.51
C ASP A 913 -18.41 20.91 -32.36
N THR A 914 -19.52 21.36 -31.75
CA THR A 914 -19.76 22.79 -31.48
C THR A 914 -18.71 23.40 -30.53
N LYS A 915 -18.19 22.62 -29.56
CA LYS A 915 -17.12 23.08 -28.67
C LYS A 915 -15.76 23.16 -29.37
N ALA A 916 -15.45 22.22 -30.26
CA ALA A 916 -14.22 22.24 -31.05
C ALA A 916 -14.21 23.40 -32.06
N GLU A 917 -15.34 23.69 -32.70
CA GLU A 917 -15.48 24.85 -33.60
C GLU A 917 -15.34 26.17 -32.84
N ALA A 918 -16.04 26.31 -31.71
CA ALA A 918 -15.96 27.49 -30.87
C ALA A 918 -14.57 27.70 -30.26
N GLU A 919 -13.85 26.63 -29.91
CA GLU A 919 -12.45 26.71 -29.48
C GLU A 919 -11.55 27.26 -30.59
N GLN A 920 -11.66 26.73 -31.83
CA GLN A 920 -10.94 27.29 -32.98
C GLN A 920 -11.29 28.77 -33.21
N LEU A 921 -12.55 29.16 -33.00
CA LEU A 921 -13.01 30.54 -33.13
C LEU A 921 -12.40 31.44 -32.05
N VAL A 922 -12.33 31.00 -30.79
CA VAL A 922 -11.67 31.73 -29.68
C VAL A 922 -10.16 31.86 -29.89
N LEU A 923 -9.46 30.79 -30.24
CA LEU A 923 -7.99 30.80 -30.37
C LEU A 923 -7.54 31.59 -31.61
N SER A 924 -8.26 31.48 -32.72
CA SER A 924 -8.03 32.34 -33.91
C SER A 924 -8.37 33.83 -33.66
N HIS A 925 -9.09 34.15 -32.59
CA HIS A 925 -9.31 35.53 -32.18
C HIS A 925 -8.16 36.13 -31.35
N ASN A 926 -7.16 35.33 -30.93
CA ASN A 926 -5.97 35.83 -30.22
C ASN A 926 -5.24 36.89 -31.05
N ALA A 927 -5.03 38.07 -30.48
CA ALA A 927 -4.46 39.21 -31.20
C ALA A 927 -3.27 39.82 -30.42
N PRO A 928 -2.05 39.84 -31.00
CA PRO A 928 -0.88 40.43 -30.38
C PRO A 928 -0.92 41.96 -30.41
N ALA A 929 0.06 42.60 -29.77
CA ALA A 929 0.12 44.06 -29.64
C ALA A 929 0.27 44.84 -30.96
N SER A 930 0.61 44.18 -32.07
CA SER A 930 0.79 44.80 -33.39
C SER A 930 -0.52 45.14 -34.11
N THR A 931 -1.68 44.71 -33.61
CA THR A 931 -3.00 45.03 -34.20
C THR A 931 -3.95 45.64 -33.18
N HIS A 932 -4.41 44.85 -32.22
CA HIS A 932 -5.26 45.26 -31.09
C HIS A 932 -5.12 44.19 -30.01
N ARG A 933 -4.36 44.45 -28.94
CA ARG A 933 -3.98 43.40 -27.96
C ARG A 933 -5.23 42.82 -27.30
N PHE A 934 -5.53 41.56 -27.57
CA PHE A 934 -6.67 40.82 -27.02
C PHE A 934 -6.25 39.36 -26.89
N LEU A 935 -5.95 38.93 -25.66
CA LEU A 935 -5.35 37.63 -25.41
C LEU A 935 -6.42 36.59 -25.06
N THR A 936 -6.39 35.42 -25.68
CA THR A 936 -7.41 34.37 -25.53
C THR A 936 -6.79 33.03 -25.12
N THR A 937 -7.56 32.20 -24.41
CA THR A 937 -7.18 30.82 -24.09
C THR A 937 -8.40 29.93 -23.88
N ALA A 938 -8.24 28.61 -23.99
CA ALA A 938 -9.30 27.64 -23.78
C ALA A 938 -8.94 26.60 -22.70
N ILE A 939 -9.88 26.35 -21.78
CA ILE A 939 -9.81 25.30 -20.78
C ILE A 939 -10.66 24.10 -21.25
N ARG A 940 -10.03 22.93 -21.39
CA ARG A 940 -10.63 21.65 -21.78
C ARG A 940 -10.78 20.74 -20.53
N PRO A 941 -11.83 20.87 -19.70
CA PRO A 941 -12.02 19.99 -18.55
C PRO A 941 -12.44 18.58 -18.97
N SER A 942 -12.02 17.56 -18.23
CA SER A 942 -12.66 16.24 -18.28
C SER A 942 -14.00 16.22 -17.51
N ALA A 943 -14.60 15.05 -17.32
CA ALA A 943 -15.98 14.91 -16.84
C ALA A 943 -16.19 15.58 -15.47
N MET A 944 -16.86 16.73 -15.50
CA MET A 944 -17.02 17.59 -14.33
C MET A 944 -18.07 17.06 -13.36
N PHE A 945 -17.77 17.11 -12.07
CA PHE A 945 -18.68 16.76 -10.99
C PHE A 945 -18.51 17.70 -9.78
N GLY A 946 -19.54 17.83 -8.93
CA GLY A 946 -19.50 18.73 -7.78
C GLY A 946 -20.87 19.14 -7.24
N GLU A 947 -20.87 20.05 -6.26
CA GLU A 947 -22.07 20.73 -5.78
C GLU A 947 -22.76 21.50 -6.93
N SER A 948 -24.09 21.53 -6.96
CA SER A 948 -24.89 22.14 -8.05
C SER A 948 -24.74 21.50 -9.44
N ASP A 949 -24.22 20.26 -9.56
CA ASP A 949 -24.35 19.50 -10.81
C ASP A 949 -25.82 19.18 -11.13
N VAL A 950 -26.13 19.11 -12.43
CA VAL A 950 -27.45 18.79 -12.99
C VAL A 950 -27.41 17.67 -14.03
N GLN A 951 -26.24 17.06 -14.30
CA GLN A 951 -26.05 16.12 -15.42
C GLN A 951 -25.52 14.74 -15.01
N VAL A 952 -24.43 14.64 -14.24
CA VAL A 952 -23.75 13.37 -13.95
C VAL A 952 -24.27 12.77 -12.64
N ILE A 953 -24.07 13.50 -11.55
CA ILE A 953 -24.39 13.09 -10.18
C ILE A 953 -25.89 12.78 -9.98
N PRO A 954 -26.86 13.57 -10.50
CA PRO A 954 -28.27 13.24 -10.33
C PRO A 954 -28.65 11.89 -10.94
N ASN A 955 -28.05 11.52 -12.08
CA ASN A 955 -28.29 10.24 -12.75
C ASN A 955 -27.61 9.09 -12.00
N MET A 956 -26.39 9.27 -11.51
CA MET A 956 -25.72 8.26 -10.67
C MET A 956 -26.47 8.03 -9.36
N LEU A 957 -26.90 9.07 -8.65
CA LEU A 957 -27.70 8.92 -7.43
C LEU A 957 -29.08 8.29 -7.71
N GLN A 958 -29.65 8.43 -8.91
CA GLN A 958 -30.87 7.71 -9.25
C GLN A 958 -30.65 6.19 -9.35
N VAL A 959 -29.50 5.72 -9.83
CA VAL A 959 -29.14 4.28 -9.81
C VAL A 959 -29.10 3.74 -8.38
N LEU A 960 -28.63 4.55 -7.41
CA LEU A 960 -28.69 4.22 -5.99
C LEU A 960 -30.13 4.16 -5.46
N ARG A 961 -30.93 5.22 -5.67
CA ARG A 961 -32.33 5.29 -5.22
C ARG A 961 -33.20 4.16 -5.79
N ASP A 962 -32.94 3.75 -7.03
CA ASP A 962 -33.66 2.66 -7.69
C ASP A 962 -33.18 1.25 -7.27
N GLY A 963 -32.17 1.14 -6.40
CA GLY A 963 -31.59 -0.14 -5.96
C GLY A 963 -30.79 -0.87 -7.06
N ARG A 964 -30.34 -0.17 -8.09
CA ARG A 964 -29.75 -0.76 -9.32
C ARG A 964 -28.22 -0.83 -9.33
N THR A 965 -27.57 -0.59 -8.20
CA THR A 965 -26.10 -0.62 -8.01
C THR A 965 -25.46 -2.00 -8.19
N GLY A 966 -26.26 -3.07 -8.14
CA GLY A 966 -25.83 -4.45 -8.42
C GLY A 966 -25.53 -4.77 -9.90
N TRP A 967 -25.56 -3.78 -10.80
CA TRP A 967 -25.24 -3.95 -12.22
C TRP A 967 -24.30 -2.83 -12.70
N GLN A 968 -23.33 -3.18 -13.53
CA GLN A 968 -22.45 -2.22 -14.22
C GLN A 968 -22.31 -2.56 -15.72
N LEU A 969 -21.86 -1.59 -16.53
CA LEU A 969 -21.49 -1.80 -17.93
C LEU A 969 -19.99 -2.03 -18.02
N GLY A 970 -19.56 -3.08 -18.72
CA GLY A 970 -18.16 -3.49 -18.81
C GLY A 970 -17.60 -4.12 -17.54
N THR A 971 -16.31 -4.39 -17.58
CA THR A 971 -15.49 -5.04 -16.54
C THR A 971 -15.00 -4.08 -15.45
N ASN A 972 -15.07 -2.76 -15.67
CA ASN A 972 -14.45 -1.74 -14.80
C ASN A 972 -12.92 -1.88 -14.72
N ASP A 973 -12.29 -2.20 -15.85
CA ASP A 973 -10.85 -2.11 -16.09
C ASP A 973 -10.44 -0.79 -16.77
N ASN A 974 -11.43 0.05 -17.12
CA ASN A 974 -11.24 1.31 -17.84
C ASN A 974 -11.02 2.51 -16.90
N LEU A 975 -9.82 3.10 -16.96
CA LEU A 975 -9.47 4.32 -16.23
C LEU A 975 -10.11 5.56 -16.88
N PHE A 976 -10.61 6.47 -16.06
CA PHE A 976 -11.37 7.64 -16.48
C PHE A 976 -11.07 8.87 -15.61
N ASP A 977 -10.86 10.02 -16.24
CA ASP A 977 -10.71 11.30 -15.53
C ASP A 977 -12.07 11.93 -15.17
N PHE A 978 -12.45 11.85 -13.90
CA PHE A 978 -13.48 12.69 -13.29
C PHE A 978 -12.83 13.90 -12.63
N THR A 979 -13.37 15.11 -12.85
CA THR A 979 -12.73 16.37 -12.41
C THR A 979 -13.68 17.16 -11.50
N TYR A 980 -13.22 17.49 -10.30
CA TYR A 980 -14.01 18.29 -9.37
C TYR A 980 -14.15 19.73 -9.89
N VAL A 981 -15.37 20.24 -9.91
CA VAL A 981 -15.72 21.55 -10.49
C VAL A 981 -14.96 22.72 -9.84
N GLY A 982 -14.57 22.60 -8.55
CA GLY A 982 -13.73 23.59 -7.87
C GLY A 982 -12.32 23.70 -8.48
N ASN A 983 -11.74 22.58 -8.94
CA ASN A 983 -10.45 22.56 -9.62
C ASN A 983 -10.56 23.15 -11.03
N VAL A 984 -11.63 22.85 -11.77
CA VAL A 984 -11.89 23.49 -13.07
C VAL A 984 -12.09 25.00 -12.91
N ALA A 985 -12.83 25.42 -11.89
CA ALA A 985 -13.00 26.84 -11.57
C ALA A 985 -11.65 27.50 -11.21
N HIS A 986 -10.79 26.83 -10.44
CA HIS A 986 -9.44 27.30 -10.14
C HIS A 986 -8.60 27.53 -11.41
N ALA A 987 -8.62 26.59 -12.36
CA ALA A 987 -7.88 26.71 -13.62
C ALA A 987 -8.31 27.94 -14.44
N HIS A 988 -9.61 28.28 -14.48
CA HIS A 988 -10.09 29.49 -15.15
C HIS A 988 -9.56 30.77 -14.49
N LEU A 989 -9.40 30.79 -13.16
CA LEU A 989 -8.79 31.91 -12.44
C LEU A 989 -7.28 32.04 -12.70
N LEU A 990 -6.56 30.91 -12.84
CA LEU A 990 -5.14 30.93 -13.22
C LEU A 990 -4.95 31.41 -14.66
N ALA A 991 -5.75 30.91 -15.60
CA ALA A 991 -5.73 31.35 -16.99
C ALA A 991 -6.05 32.85 -17.12
N ALA A 992 -7.10 33.33 -16.43
CA ALA A 992 -7.43 34.76 -16.39
C ALA A 992 -6.28 35.61 -15.87
N ARG A 993 -5.61 35.17 -14.80
CA ARG A 993 -4.45 35.85 -14.22
C ARG A 993 -3.26 35.85 -15.18
N ARG A 994 -2.88 34.69 -15.73
CA ARG A 994 -1.71 34.55 -16.62
C ARG A 994 -1.88 35.33 -17.92
N LEU A 995 -3.10 35.40 -18.47
CA LEU A 995 -3.39 36.29 -19.60
C LEU A 995 -3.26 37.78 -19.25
N LEU A 996 -3.57 38.21 -18.02
CA LEU A 996 -3.34 39.60 -17.59
C LEU A 996 -1.86 39.91 -17.32
N GLU A 997 -1.11 38.97 -16.74
CA GLU A 997 0.35 39.04 -16.56
C GLU A 997 1.00 39.18 -17.96
N ALA A 998 0.72 38.24 -18.88
CA ALA A 998 1.15 38.27 -20.28
C ALA A 998 0.63 39.49 -21.08
N TYR A 999 -0.49 40.11 -20.70
CA TYR A 999 -0.94 41.36 -21.30
C TYR A 999 -0.03 42.53 -20.91
N SER A 1000 0.48 42.54 -19.67
CA SER A 1000 1.29 43.63 -19.11
C SER A 1000 2.76 43.59 -19.54
N GLU A 1001 3.32 42.40 -19.79
CA GLU A 1001 4.72 42.15 -20.17
C GLU A 1001 4.99 42.50 -21.66
N ALA A 1002 4.60 43.69 -22.08
CA ALA A 1002 4.36 44.01 -23.49
C ALA A 1002 5.61 44.15 -24.40
N THR A 1003 6.82 43.92 -23.88
CA THR A 1003 8.09 44.32 -24.51
C THR A 1003 9.13 43.22 -24.72
N ASN A 1004 8.89 41.97 -24.27
CA ASN A 1004 9.84 40.88 -24.43
C ASN A 1004 9.31 39.77 -25.34
N THR A 1005 10.20 39.11 -26.08
CA THR A 1005 9.88 37.92 -26.89
C THR A 1005 9.43 36.80 -25.96
N GLN A 1006 8.14 36.46 -25.96
CA GLN A 1006 7.66 35.27 -25.24
C GLN A 1006 8.34 34.01 -25.81
N ASN A 1007 8.87 33.19 -24.91
CA ASN A 1007 9.35 31.87 -25.25
C ASN A 1007 8.14 30.94 -25.46
N GLU A 1008 8.15 30.12 -26.51
CA GLU A 1008 7.04 29.21 -26.83
C GLU A 1008 6.79 28.15 -25.75
N SER A 1009 7.73 27.94 -24.82
CA SER A 1009 7.52 27.16 -23.58
C SER A 1009 6.63 27.87 -22.56
N THR A 1010 6.74 29.18 -22.41
CA THR A 1010 6.04 29.98 -21.37
C THR A 1010 4.70 30.57 -21.83
N LYS A 1011 4.43 30.55 -23.13
CA LYS A 1011 3.27 31.19 -23.76
C LYS A 1011 1.93 30.60 -23.33
N VAL A 1012 0.99 31.49 -22.99
CA VAL A 1012 -0.36 31.16 -22.48
C VAL A 1012 -1.50 31.66 -23.36
N ASP A 1013 -1.25 32.63 -24.24
CA ASP A 1013 -2.24 33.18 -25.15
C ASP A 1013 -2.23 32.49 -26.52
N GLY A 1014 -3.42 32.32 -27.11
CA GLY A 1014 -3.64 31.47 -28.30
C GLY A 1014 -3.66 29.97 -27.99
N GLU A 1015 -3.46 29.57 -26.73
CA GLU A 1015 -3.29 28.17 -26.32
C GLU A 1015 -4.55 27.55 -25.68
N ALA A 1016 -4.71 26.24 -25.85
CA ALA A 1016 -5.63 25.42 -25.06
C ALA A 1016 -4.88 24.65 -23.95
N PHE A 1017 -5.59 24.31 -22.87
CA PHE A 1017 -5.11 23.58 -21.70
C PHE A 1017 -6.12 22.52 -21.23
N ILE A 1018 -5.71 21.26 -21.07
CA ILE A 1018 -6.53 20.21 -20.47
C ILE A 1018 -6.44 20.27 -18.95
N ILE A 1019 -7.58 20.09 -18.28
CA ILE A 1019 -7.71 20.16 -16.83
C ILE A 1019 -8.40 18.90 -16.31
N THR A 1020 -7.69 18.18 -15.43
CA THR A 1020 -8.19 16.99 -14.72
C THR A 1020 -7.89 17.10 -13.23
N ASN A 1021 -8.26 16.08 -12.46
CA ASN A 1021 -7.95 16.00 -11.03
C ASN A 1021 -6.58 15.36 -10.73
N THR A 1022 -5.75 15.14 -11.77
CA THR A 1022 -4.44 14.44 -11.75
C THR A 1022 -4.46 13.02 -11.17
N THR A 1023 -5.65 12.45 -10.97
CA THR A 1023 -5.87 11.14 -10.34
C THR A 1023 -7.01 10.41 -11.07
N PRO A 1024 -6.73 9.73 -12.19
CA PRO A 1024 -7.75 8.96 -12.90
C PRO A 1024 -8.21 7.75 -12.07
N ILE A 1025 -9.48 7.40 -12.18
CA ILE A 1025 -10.14 6.34 -11.40
C ILE A 1025 -10.91 5.41 -12.35
N TYR A 1026 -11.13 4.15 -11.98
CA TYR A 1026 -12.00 3.28 -12.76
C TYR A 1026 -13.45 3.79 -12.78
N PHE A 1027 -14.12 3.71 -13.92
CA PHE A 1027 -15.38 4.42 -14.19
C PHE A 1027 -16.49 4.17 -13.14
N TRP A 1028 -16.65 2.92 -12.70
CA TRP A 1028 -17.66 2.53 -11.71
C TRP A 1028 -17.16 2.62 -10.26
N ASP A 1029 -15.85 2.75 -10.01
CA ASP A 1029 -15.36 3.03 -8.65
C ASP A 1029 -15.63 4.48 -8.24
N PHE A 1030 -15.59 5.43 -9.19
CA PHE A 1030 -16.14 6.77 -8.97
C PHE A 1030 -17.62 6.72 -8.53
N ALA A 1031 -18.43 5.96 -9.27
CA ALA A 1031 -19.87 5.80 -8.97
C ALA A 1031 -20.10 5.10 -7.61
N ARG A 1032 -19.35 4.02 -7.31
CA ARG A 1032 -19.41 3.32 -6.02
C ARG A 1032 -18.97 4.21 -4.86
N ALA A 1033 -17.88 4.97 -5.00
CA ALA A 1033 -17.43 5.91 -3.97
C ALA A 1033 -18.51 6.95 -3.68
N LEU A 1034 -19.08 7.59 -4.71
CA LEU A 1034 -20.21 8.51 -4.59
C LEU A 1034 -21.42 7.87 -3.87
N TRP A 1035 -21.79 6.64 -4.25
CA TRP A 1035 -22.92 5.94 -3.64
C TRP A 1035 -22.67 5.61 -2.16
N TRP A 1036 -21.46 5.17 -1.80
CA TRP A 1036 -21.10 4.89 -0.41
C TRP A 1036 -21.05 6.15 0.44
N ARG A 1037 -20.43 7.24 -0.04
CA ARG A 1037 -20.43 8.53 0.66
C ARG A 1037 -21.84 9.09 0.84
N TYR A 1038 -22.72 8.94 -0.15
CA TYR A 1038 -24.13 9.37 -0.03
C TYR A 1038 -24.89 8.50 0.99
N HIS A 1039 -24.81 7.18 0.86
CA HIS A 1039 -25.49 6.24 1.75
C HIS A 1039 -25.03 6.36 3.21
N SER A 1040 -23.75 6.63 3.46
CA SER A 1040 -23.23 6.82 4.83
C SER A 1040 -23.79 8.03 5.58
N LEU A 1041 -24.49 8.94 4.87
CA LEU A 1041 -25.19 10.08 5.49
C LEU A 1041 -26.65 9.75 5.83
N ASP A 1042 -27.23 8.73 5.19
CA ASP A 1042 -28.63 8.32 5.34
C ASP A 1042 -28.77 7.18 6.35
N THR A 1043 -28.92 7.54 7.62
CA THR A 1043 -29.12 6.58 8.71
C THR A 1043 -30.48 5.85 8.68
N SER A 1044 -31.33 6.10 7.67
CA SER A 1044 -32.62 5.44 7.47
C SER A 1044 -32.64 4.42 6.32
N ALA A 1045 -31.62 4.44 5.45
CA ALA A 1045 -31.58 3.61 4.25
C ALA A 1045 -31.40 2.11 4.57
N THR A 1046 -32.45 1.32 4.35
CA THR A 1046 -32.52 -0.10 4.73
C THR A 1046 -31.69 -1.06 3.88
N LYS A 1047 -31.03 -0.60 2.80
CA LYS A 1047 -30.12 -1.39 1.95
C LYS A 1047 -28.92 -0.55 1.50
N PRO A 1048 -27.67 -1.03 1.68
CA PRO A 1048 -26.49 -0.37 1.15
C PRO A 1048 -26.36 -0.52 -0.38
N PRO A 1049 -25.53 0.30 -1.04
CA PRO A 1049 -25.10 0.03 -2.41
C PRO A 1049 -24.36 -1.33 -2.48
N ALA A 1050 -24.52 -2.02 -3.62
CA ALA A 1050 -23.84 -3.29 -3.85
C ALA A 1050 -22.32 -3.15 -3.76
N THR A 1051 -21.66 -4.12 -3.11
CA THR A 1051 -20.21 -4.25 -3.11
C THR A 1051 -19.71 -4.76 -4.47
N LEU A 1052 -18.41 -4.63 -4.75
CA LEU A 1052 -17.81 -5.11 -6.01
C LEU A 1052 -18.11 -6.60 -6.27
N ALA A 1053 -18.11 -7.44 -5.21
CA ALA A 1053 -18.45 -8.87 -5.29
C ALA A 1053 -19.95 -9.16 -5.53
N GLN A 1054 -20.81 -8.15 -5.37
CA GLN A 1054 -22.26 -8.22 -5.63
C GLN A 1054 -22.65 -7.58 -6.97
N THR A 1055 -21.78 -6.75 -7.56
CA THR A 1055 -22.02 -6.10 -8.86
C THR A 1055 -21.81 -7.09 -10.01
N LYS A 1056 -22.83 -7.26 -10.86
CA LYS A 1056 -22.73 -8.03 -12.10
C LYS A 1056 -22.30 -7.13 -13.26
N GLY A 1057 -21.13 -7.40 -13.83
CA GLY A 1057 -20.65 -6.76 -15.04
C GLY A 1057 -21.37 -7.28 -16.28
N MET A 1058 -21.93 -6.38 -17.09
CA MET A 1058 -22.47 -6.70 -18.41
C MET A 1058 -21.38 -6.46 -19.46
N GLY A 1059 -20.93 -7.52 -20.13
CA GLY A 1059 -19.91 -7.44 -21.18
C GLY A 1059 -20.25 -6.40 -22.24
N ASP A 1060 -19.25 -5.63 -22.68
CA ASP A 1060 -19.38 -4.45 -23.54
C ASP A 1060 -20.08 -4.77 -24.87
N GLY A 1061 -19.69 -5.85 -25.56
CA GLY A 1061 -20.32 -6.29 -26.81
C GLY A 1061 -21.81 -6.65 -26.63
N PHE A 1062 -22.17 -7.29 -25.53
CA PHE A 1062 -23.56 -7.62 -25.21
C PHE A 1062 -24.37 -6.36 -24.83
N ALA A 1063 -23.78 -5.44 -24.07
CA ALA A 1063 -24.37 -4.15 -23.76
C ALA A 1063 -24.58 -3.28 -25.02
N ILE A 1064 -23.62 -3.27 -25.95
CA ILE A 1064 -23.73 -2.60 -27.26
C ILE A 1064 -24.82 -3.26 -28.11
N MET A 1065 -24.93 -4.59 -28.12
CA MET A 1065 -26.01 -5.32 -28.81
C MET A 1065 -27.39 -4.92 -28.25
N LEU A 1066 -27.59 -4.99 -26.93
CA LEU A 1066 -28.85 -4.60 -26.30
C LEU A 1066 -29.19 -3.12 -26.54
N ALA A 1067 -28.20 -2.23 -26.46
CA ALA A 1067 -28.39 -0.81 -26.75
C ALA A 1067 -28.75 -0.57 -28.23
N SER A 1068 -28.19 -1.35 -29.15
CA SER A 1068 -28.49 -1.24 -30.60
C SER A 1068 -29.90 -1.74 -30.91
N ILE A 1069 -30.32 -2.85 -30.30
CA ILE A 1069 -31.71 -3.36 -30.37
C ILE A 1069 -32.68 -2.32 -29.78
N ALA A 1070 -32.35 -1.74 -28.62
CA ALA A 1070 -33.16 -0.68 -28.00
C ALA A 1070 -33.28 0.55 -28.90
N SER A 1071 -32.18 1.01 -29.52
CA SER A 1071 -32.21 2.11 -30.50
C SER A 1071 -33.04 1.77 -31.74
N PHE A 1072 -32.94 0.56 -32.28
CA PHE A 1072 -33.75 0.13 -33.43
C PHE A 1072 -35.25 0.07 -33.09
N VAL A 1073 -35.62 -0.49 -31.94
CA VAL A 1073 -37.01 -0.58 -31.48
C VAL A 1073 -37.59 0.80 -31.20
N PHE A 1074 -36.84 1.70 -30.54
CA PHE A 1074 -37.28 3.07 -30.29
C PHE A 1074 -37.44 3.88 -31.58
N TRP A 1075 -36.56 3.68 -32.57
CA TRP A 1075 -36.71 4.26 -33.92
C TRP A 1075 -37.95 3.73 -34.64
N LEU A 1076 -38.12 2.40 -34.69
CA LEU A 1076 -39.24 1.73 -35.36
C LEU A 1076 -40.61 2.14 -34.78
N LEU A 1077 -40.69 2.23 -33.45
CA LEU A 1077 -41.90 2.64 -32.72
C LEU A 1077 -42.02 4.18 -32.53
N ARG A 1078 -41.05 4.96 -33.05
CA ARG A 1078 -40.99 6.44 -32.94
C ARG A 1078 -41.02 6.97 -31.49
N LEU A 1079 -40.44 6.24 -30.54
CA LEU A 1079 -40.45 6.54 -29.10
C LEU A 1079 -39.35 7.53 -28.64
N GLY A 1080 -38.61 8.15 -29.57
CA GLY A 1080 -37.49 9.04 -29.26
C GLY A 1080 -36.17 8.29 -29.07
N GLU A 1081 -35.28 8.79 -28.21
CA GLU A 1081 -34.03 8.09 -27.87
C GLU A 1081 -34.18 7.23 -26.60
N PRO A 1082 -33.65 5.98 -26.59
CA PRO A 1082 -33.64 5.15 -25.39
C PRO A 1082 -32.64 5.66 -24.34
N LYS A 1083 -32.85 5.32 -23.07
CA LYS A 1083 -31.91 5.70 -21.99
C LYS A 1083 -30.53 5.04 -22.14
N LEU A 1084 -30.48 3.84 -22.74
CA LEU A 1084 -29.27 3.10 -23.07
C LEU A 1084 -29.05 3.18 -24.58
N THR A 1085 -27.99 3.86 -25.02
CA THR A 1085 -27.57 3.95 -26.43
C THR A 1085 -26.16 3.38 -26.60
N PRO A 1086 -25.78 2.88 -27.80
CA PRO A 1086 -24.42 2.36 -28.03
C PRO A 1086 -23.32 3.38 -27.71
N ALA A 1087 -23.56 4.67 -27.94
CA ALA A 1087 -22.64 5.75 -27.57
C ALA A 1087 -22.44 5.86 -26.06
N ARG A 1088 -23.51 5.76 -25.25
CA ARG A 1088 -23.42 5.76 -23.78
C ARG A 1088 -22.69 4.52 -23.24
N VAL A 1089 -22.92 3.35 -23.84
CA VAL A 1089 -22.17 2.13 -23.47
C VAL A 1089 -20.68 2.31 -23.76
N ARG A 1090 -20.31 2.75 -24.97
CA ARG A 1090 -18.91 3.02 -25.34
C ARG A 1090 -18.26 4.05 -24.40
N TYR A 1091 -18.93 5.17 -24.12
CA TYR A 1091 -18.41 6.21 -23.21
C TYR A 1091 -18.15 5.68 -21.80
N SER A 1092 -19.01 4.81 -21.26
CA SER A 1092 -18.83 4.21 -19.93
C SER A 1092 -17.80 3.09 -19.88
N CYS A 1093 -17.49 2.45 -21.01
CA CYS A 1093 -16.53 1.33 -21.09
C CYS A 1093 -15.15 1.73 -21.66
N MET A 1094 -15.01 2.89 -22.29
CA MET A 1094 -13.70 3.34 -22.82
C MET A 1094 -12.75 3.80 -21.71
N THR A 1095 -11.45 3.59 -21.95
CA THR A 1095 -10.38 4.22 -21.16
C THR A 1095 -10.16 5.63 -21.68
N ARG A 1096 -10.27 6.63 -20.81
CA ARG A 1096 -10.28 8.06 -21.19
C ARG A 1096 -9.67 8.93 -20.08
N TYR A 1097 -8.35 9.06 -20.09
CA TYR A 1097 -7.58 9.89 -19.15
C TYR A 1097 -6.48 10.70 -19.86
N PHE A 1098 -6.08 11.80 -19.23
CA PHE A 1098 -5.32 12.88 -19.88
C PHE A 1098 -4.13 13.35 -19.05
N ARG A 1099 -3.14 13.94 -19.73
CA ARG A 1099 -1.96 14.56 -19.12
C ARG A 1099 -2.16 16.07 -18.96
N THR A 1100 -1.89 16.59 -17.77
CA THR A 1100 -2.10 18.01 -17.37
C THR A 1100 -0.83 18.87 -17.36
N ALA A 1101 0.33 18.30 -17.70
CA ALA A 1101 1.66 18.92 -17.60
C ALA A 1101 1.76 20.34 -18.22
N LYS A 1102 1.06 20.60 -19.34
CA LYS A 1102 1.05 21.93 -19.97
C LYS A 1102 0.36 22.99 -19.10
N ALA A 1103 -0.68 22.62 -18.37
CA ALA A 1103 -1.36 23.50 -17.41
C ALA A 1103 -0.52 23.68 -16.14
N GLU A 1104 0.13 22.62 -15.66
CA GLU A 1104 1.07 22.69 -14.53
C GLU A 1104 2.23 23.67 -14.83
N GLU A 1105 2.92 23.49 -15.95
CA GLU A 1105 4.01 24.34 -16.44
C GLU A 1105 3.55 25.80 -16.60
N ARG A 1106 2.57 26.04 -17.48
CA ARG A 1106 2.30 27.39 -18.00
C ARG A 1106 1.24 28.17 -17.23
N LEU A 1107 0.28 27.48 -16.61
CA LEU A 1107 -0.70 28.11 -15.73
C LEU A 1107 -0.30 28.06 -14.25
N GLY A 1108 0.66 27.21 -13.87
CA GLY A 1108 0.89 26.89 -12.46
C GLY A 1108 -0.30 26.14 -11.86
N TYR A 1109 -0.97 25.32 -12.66
CA TYR A 1109 -2.15 24.55 -12.23
C TYR A 1109 -1.74 23.39 -11.33
N GLU A 1110 -2.50 23.21 -10.26
CA GLU A 1110 -2.46 22.05 -9.39
C GLU A 1110 -3.88 21.90 -8.80
N PRO A 1111 -4.42 20.67 -8.63
CA PRO A 1111 -5.69 20.50 -7.94
C PRO A 1111 -5.58 20.98 -6.49
N LEU A 1112 -6.57 21.75 -6.05
CA LEU A 1112 -6.69 22.24 -4.66
C LEU A 1112 -7.61 21.37 -3.80
N TRP A 1113 -8.36 20.49 -4.45
CA TRP A 1113 -9.25 19.51 -3.84
C TRP A 1113 -8.94 18.14 -4.44
N GLU A 1114 -8.61 17.18 -3.60
CA GLU A 1114 -8.39 15.79 -4.03
C GLU A 1114 -9.69 15.17 -4.56
N LEU A 1115 -9.58 14.08 -5.31
CA LEU A 1115 -10.74 13.45 -5.95
C LEU A 1115 -11.79 12.98 -4.91
N ASP A 1116 -11.33 12.33 -3.83
CA ASP A 1116 -12.21 11.82 -2.78
C ASP A 1116 -12.86 12.94 -1.94
N GLU A 1117 -12.13 14.03 -1.62
CA GLU A 1117 -12.76 15.20 -0.97
C GLU A 1117 -13.84 15.80 -1.89
N GLY A 1118 -13.57 15.92 -3.19
CA GLY A 1118 -14.56 16.34 -4.18
C GLY A 1118 -15.81 15.45 -4.16
N ILE A 1119 -15.65 14.12 -4.09
CA ILE A 1119 -16.76 13.15 -4.04
C ILE A 1119 -17.55 13.28 -2.73
N GLU A 1120 -16.86 13.43 -1.60
CA GLU A 1120 -17.49 13.56 -0.29
C GLU A 1120 -18.30 14.86 -0.15
N ARG A 1121 -17.75 16.00 -0.62
CA ARG A 1121 -18.45 17.29 -0.69
C ARG A 1121 -19.69 17.22 -1.58
N THR A 1122 -19.56 16.55 -2.72
CA THR A 1122 -20.67 16.31 -3.67
C THR A 1122 -21.79 15.52 -3.01
N ALA A 1123 -21.47 14.38 -2.38
CA ALA A 1123 -22.44 13.54 -1.67
C ALA A 1123 -23.16 14.32 -0.57
N LYS A 1124 -22.42 15.06 0.27
CA LYS A 1124 -22.97 15.92 1.34
C LYS A 1124 -23.94 16.97 0.82
N TRP A 1125 -23.62 17.65 -0.28
CA TRP A 1125 -24.48 18.69 -0.87
C TRP A 1125 -25.78 18.11 -1.43
N PHE A 1126 -25.71 17.00 -2.17
CA PHE A 1126 -26.90 16.35 -2.70
C PHE A 1126 -27.80 15.79 -1.58
N TYR A 1127 -27.22 15.17 -0.55
CA TYR A 1127 -27.96 14.66 0.60
C TYR A 1127 -28.71 15.78 1.34
N ALA A 1128 -28.04 16.89 1.65
CA ALA A 1128 -28.67 18.04 2.31
C ALA A 1128 -29.84 18.62 1.49
N ARG A 1129 -29.70 18.70 0.16
CA ARG A 1129 -30.75 19.19 -0.74
C ARG A 1129 -31.94 18.24 -0.84
N ASP A 1130 -31.70 16.93 -0.82
CA ASP A 1130 -32.77 15.93 -0.81
C ASP A 1130 -33.54 15.96 0.53
N GLN A 1131 -32.85 16.14 1.67
CA GLN A 1131 -33.47 16.37 2.99
C GLN A 1131 -34.31 17.66 3.03
N GLU A 1132 -33.80 18.77 2.48
CA GLU A 1132 -34.59 19.99 2.28
C GLU A 1132 -35.84 19.77 1.42
N SER A 1133 -35.77 18.84 0.46
CA SER A 1133 -36.85 18.55 -0.48
C SER A 1133 -37.91 17.60 0.12
N ALA A 1134 -37.53 16.77 1.10
CA ALA A 1134 -38.48 16.01 1.93
C ALA A 1134 -39.21 16.95 2.89
N ALA A 1135 -38.49 17.78 3.65
CA ALA A 1135 -39.05 18.75 4.60
C ALA A 1135 -39.88 19.90 3.96
N LYS A 1136 -40.01 19.93 2.62
CA LYS A 1136 -40.89 20.79 1.81
C LYS A 1136 -42.07 20.03 1.15
N LYS A 1137 -42.16 18.71 1.37
CA LYS A 1137 -43.30 17.85 1.01
C LYS A 1137 -44.11 17.43 2.24
N ASP A 1138 -43.47 17.36 3.39
CA ASP A 1138 -44.09 17.11 4.70
C ASP A 1138 -44.69 18.40 5.32
N LYS A 1139 -44.89 19.45 4.51
CA LYS A 1139 -45.44 20.77 4.85
C LYS A 1139 -46.36 21.27 3.74
#